data_AF-A0A0R3TQD4-F1
#
_entry.id   AF-A0A0R3TQD4-F1
#
_cell.length_a   1.000
_cell.length_b   1.000
_cell.length_c   1.000
_cell.angle_alpha   90.00
_cell.angle_beta   90.00
_cell.angle_gamma   90.00
#
_symmetry.space_group_name_H-M   'P 1'
#
loop_
_entity.id
_entity.type
_entity.pdbx_description
1 polymer ?
#
loop_
_entity_poly.entity_id
_entity_poly.type
_entity_poly.pdbx_seq_one_letter_code
_entity_poly.pdbx_strand_id
1 'polypeptide(L)'
;LPVLLRSQLTDSKSRFSKKATYLSVELIKLYINEAFERSVALAKKSDRNTMAQEDGDRNLLMILIDLTPVWWGTFAHEFLILPTFIENILAFASSHLALSPLNEVAIVGVTPEKTEFLWPSLNPIDKIECRNGQYEPFSIIGQTVRNKVNQMVMSCDSTSCTVSFANAINNALCFFIRRCREMRPTFAYTRVDSNTVVEDDIHNLLKDNFHARILVVRAAEDDSSQYLSLMNAVFTAQKMGVLIDACIIPPTRMSYSIEDHLRQSSTTLQESGHSSLFQQAAELTGGIYLRIPRPAGLLQYLLCVFLPHAGLRSQMILPDSNGGSSAGVDFRSACFCHRKMVDLAYVCSVCLSVFCEFSPVCSTCQTPFRIPTSIDDTQVGSKGWDLMRKLGWTDGKGLGAQGQGRLEPISTKVPKNRQGLGADAVAGFRALDIGELPNGPNAWSDDKTDLPPASANDDLCYRFSRWFPPRSNFEIPDLPERCLEALKSAILPLHSESARGPPVDSMESQSRYCSEPLLFEMLFYKNSLDKRSREAIMSARLRSNPYEDIRSGIFMNRAAMKMANMDVLFSGIFSANPPHGEILHFADICAGPGGFSEYLTWRRGCPLSSKLPHFQPIRGYGMTLRGDCDFKLRKFVAGPVENFRPYYGAADDGDITKWCNLASFAKTIVSATDGKGVHLVMADGGFDVSDGYNLQEVLSKHIYLCQCLCALTILRPGGRFITKLFDTFTDFTVDLLWLMSHVFKKIYIVKPITSRPANSERYLVCDGLISPNDCMAGCPSPPESSNKSKKQEPAETFARRQFKQKKIRKPMVMPSQSSSDNHEDEFHVDTTSAVGILIAHFLAAGEELHKLAGNDSLDLLRLAKDDVLHRKDFDIPENFPEYITKVNELLIKRQSLYLSKMIVFTDDATKSDDSQSEIAKACLEKWQVPNIKRGIHSWPLWPENISPALREIIPDPSNFTKGSLPKHLQRSKIIEALKMADLERLQFKAASFYAFVISGLHSVTMEQTSDPMILLSQGNDRIFTWEEGRFLRLESKIQLPAGCLLWAINVNIYSNKGRRYRALMVLDAAFIYGIDIQHLSLAERVAHIKVLCDTLDFPETEGTKVIYPPSGPLITMPEFINGLKELPCKDYPNGHVMFQATKSGMTCAPKGLLLVRPFSAPWTMGVSRSTGKVYYSNADHQTSTYEVPSDICLPFSKTKFYLVPWTPEHDGDLDVKQFLMWLRMLPQ
;
A
#
# COMPACT_ATOMS: atom_id res chain seq x y z
N LEU A 1 -36.54 29.47 -13.73
CA LEU A 1 -35.55 30.52 -13.38
C LEU A 1 -34.67 31.00 -14.55
N PRO A 2 -34.13 30.15 -15.44
CA PRO A 2 -33.20 30.61 -16.51
C PRO A 2 -33.86 31.50 -17.58
N VAL A 3 -35.19 31.43 -17.73
CA VAL A 3 -35.96 32.20 -18.72
C VAL A 3 -36.26 33.64 -18.24
N LEU A 4 -36.26 33.89 -16.93
CA LEU A 4 -36.53 35.22 -16.33
C LEU A 4 -35.31 36.15 -16.32
N LEU A 5 -34.09 35.61 -16.41
CA LEU A 5 -32.84 36.39 -16.40
C LEU A 5 -32.45 36.92 -17.80
N ARG A 6 -33.00 36.33 -18.88
CA ARG A 6 -32.74 36.81 -20.25
C ARG A 6 -33.53 38.08 -20.61
N SER A 7 -34.67 38.34 -19.96
CA SER A 7 -35.53 39.48 -20.27
C SER A 7 -35.14 40.78 -19.55
N GLN A 8 -34.29 40.73 -18.52
CA GLN A 8 -33.86 41.93 -17.77
C GLN A 8 -32.53 42.53 -18.22
N LEU A 9 -31.80 41.87 -19.14
CA LEU A 9 -30.50 42.35 -19.65
C LEU A 9 -30.60 43.28 -20.87
N THR A 10 -31.81 43.52 -21.40
CA THR A 10 -32.00 44.35 -22.60
C THR A 10 -32.37 45.80 -22.34
N ASP A 11 -32.61 46.23 -21.09
CA ASP A 11 -33.06 47.59 -20.82
C ASP A 11 -32.15 48.36 -19.85
N SER A 12 -31.85 49.61 -20.26
CA SER A 12 -31.19 50.70 -19.52
C SER A 12 -29.65 50.76 -19.45
N LYS A 13 -29.05 51.17 -20.59
CA LYS A 13 -27.81 51.96 -20.61
C LYS A 13 -28.09 53.33 -19.94
N SER A 14 -27.51 53.62 -18.77
CA SER A 14 -27.12 55.00 -18.34
C SER A 14 -26.83 55.23 -16.84
N ARG A 15 -26.90 54.23 -15.94
CA ARG A 15 -26.61 54.45 -14.50
C ARG A 15 -25.66 53.43 -13.89
N PHE A 16 -24.46 53.30 -14.45
CA PHE A 16 -23.37 52.46 -13.91
C PHE A 16 -22.19 53.33 -13.48
N SER A 17 -22.04 53.58 -12.18
CA SER A 17 -20.77 54.12 -11.63
C SER A 17 -20.64 53.90 -10.12
N LYS A 18 -21.73 53.95 -9.33
CA LYS A 18 -21.65 53.82 -7.86
C LYS A 18 -22.33 52.60 -7.22
N LYS A 19 -23.22 51.90 -7.94
CA LYS A 19 -23.89 50.67 -7.44
C LYS A 19 -23.20 49.36 -7.89
N ALA A 20 -22.29 49.42 -8.85
CA ALA A 20 -21.65 48.22 -9.42
C ALA A 20 -20.64 47.56 -8.48
N THR A 21 -20.00 48.32 -7.59
CA THR A 21 -19.05 47.79 -6.59
C THR A 21 -19.73 47.08 -5.43
N TYR A 22 -20.97 47.44 -5.09
CA TYR A 22 -21.75 46.71 -4.07
C TYR A 22 -22.43 45.46 -4.65
N LEU A 23 -22.96 45.53 -5.88
CA LEU A 23 -23.56 44.37 -6.53
C LEU A 23 -22.53 43.31 -6.97
N SER A 24 -21.30 43.71 -7.33
CA SER A 24 -20.25 42.74 -7.69
C SER A 24 -19.80 41.91 -6.49
N VAL A 25 -19.73 42.50 -5.30
CA VAL A 25 -19.37 41.79 -4.06
C VAL A 25 -20.50 40.86 -3.60
N GLU A 26 -21.77 41.24 -3.75
CA GLU A 26 -22.91 40.34 -3.45
C GLU A 26 -23.07 39.21 -4.47
N LEU A 27 -22.88 39.48 -5.78
CA LEU A 27 -22.88 38.42 -6.79
C LEU A 27 -21.70 37.47 -6.59
N ILE A 28 -20.51 37.98 -6.26
CA ILE A 28 -19.34 37.16 -5.96
C ILE A 28 -19.58 36.38 -4.66
N LYS A 29 -20.21 36.95 -3.63
CA LYS A 29 -20.62 36.22 -2.41
C LYS A 29 -21.64 35.12 -2.71
N LEU A 30 -22.61 35.34 -3.60
CA LEU A 30 -23.59 34.34 -4.00
C LEU A 30 -22.97 33.22 -4.85
N TYR A 31 -22.11 33.58 -5.80
CA TYR A 31 -21.40 32.61 -6.65
C TYR A 31 -20.37 31.80 -5.87
N ILE A 32 -19.70 32.44 -4.90
CA ILE A 32 -18.79 31.78 -3.96
C ILE A 32 -19.58 30.93 -2.97
N ASN A 33 -20.71 31.37 -2.43
CA ASN A 33 -21.55 30.53 -1.58
C ASN A 33 -22.10 29.32 -2.32
N GLU A 34 -22.48 29.44 -3.59
CA GLU A 34 -22.96 28.29 -4.37
C GLU A 34 -21.80 27.33 -4.77
N ALA A 35 -20.63 27.87 -5.11
CA ALA A 35 -19.43 27.07 -5.35
C ALA A 35 -18.90 26.42 -4.07
N PHE A 36 -19.00 27.10 -2.93
CA PHE A 36 -18.61 26.64 -1.61
C PHE A 36 -19.60 25.61 -1.08
N GLU A 37 -20.92 25.80 -1.21
CA GLU A 37 -21.90 24.78 -0.86
C GLU A 37 -21.76 23.53 -1.70
N ARG A 38 -21.40 23.64 -2.99
CA ARG A 38 -21.08 22.48 -3.83
C ARG A 38 -19.78 21.80 -3.41
N SER A 39 -18.75 22.57 -3.03
CA SER A 39 -17.47 22.04 -2.55
C SER A 39 -17.59 21.37 -1.19
N VAL A 40 -18.38 21.95 -0.29
CA VAL A 40 -18.72 21.42 1.05
C VAL A 40 -19.69 20.26 0.94
N ALA A 41 -20.62 20.24 -0.03
CA ALA A 41 -21.47 19.08 -0.30
C ALA A 41 -20.69 17.91 -0.94
N LEU A 42 -19.62 18.21 -1.71
CA LEU A 42 -18.68 17.22 -2.22
C LEU A 42 -17.78 16.67 -1.10
N ALA A 43 -17.28 17.53 -0.19
CA ALA A 43 -16.52 17.12 1.00
C ALA A 43 -17.38 16.37 2.04
N LYS A 44 -18.63 16.79 2.26
CA LYS A 44 -19.59 16.06 3.12
C LYS A 44 -20.06 14.74 2.48
N LYS A 45 -19.89 14.53 1.18
CA LYS A 45 -20.16 13.24 0.51
C LYS A 45 -19.00 12.26 0.65
N SER A 46 -17.76 12.71 0.89
CA SER A 46 -16.63 11.83 1.20
C SER A 46 -16.60 11.37 2.66
N ASP A 47 -17.20 12.12 3.60
CA ASP A 47 -17.09 11.86 5.05
C ASP A 47 -18.34 11.27 5.74
N ARG A 48 -19.33 10.76 4.98
CA ARG A 48 -20.52 10.13 5.60
C ARG A 48 -20.30 8.75 6.23
N ASN A 49 -19.10 8.18 6.15
CA ASN A 49 -18.80 6.86 6.73
C ASN A 49 -18.10 6.90 8.10
N THR A 50 -17.95 8.07 8.72
CA THR A 50 -17.31 8.22 10.04
C THR A 50 -18.13 9.16 10.94
N MET A 51 -19.39 8.84 11.20
CA MET A 51 -20.19 9.52 12.24
C MET A 51 -20.30 8.67 13.51
N ALA A 52 -19.14 8.33 14.10
CA ALA A 52 -19.08 7.74 15.43
C ALA A 52 -17.75 8.07 16.15
N GLN A 53 -17.36 9.35 16.18
CA GLN A 53 -16.48 9.97 17.20
C GLN A 53 -16.31 11.45 16.83
N GLU A 54 -17.20 12.32 17.30
CA GLU A 54 -16.99 13.77 17.22
C GLU A 54 -16.16 14.24 18.43
N ASP A 55 -14.84 14.23 18.28
CA ASP A 55 -13.99 15.26 18.90
C ASP A 55 -13.50 16.15 17.75
N GLY A 56 -14.11 17.34 17.60
CA GLY A 56 -13.86 18.23 16.45
C GLY A 56 -12.46 18.84 16.45
N ASP A 57 -11.74 18.69 15.34
CA ASP A 57 -10.42 19.29 15.11
C ASP A 57 -10.47 20.82 15.19
N ARG A 58 -9.58 21.40 16.00
CA ARG A 58 -9.48 22.86 16.19
C ARG A 58 -8.34 23.41 15.34
N ASN A 59 -8.58 24.46 14.57
CA ASN A 59 -7.56 25.06 13.70
C ASN A 59 -7.30 26.53 14.07
N LEU A 60 -6.03 26.88 14.24
CA LEU A 60 -5.55 28.25 14.43
C LEU A 60 -4.90 28.77 13.14
N LEU A 61 -5.45 29.83 12.56
CA LEU A 61 -4.87 30.52 11.41
C LEU A 61 -4.23 31.85 11.81
N MET A 62 -2.93 31.97 11.58
CA MET A 62 -2.16 33.16 11.91
C MET A 62 -1.74 33.87 10.63
N ILE A 63 -2.28 35.06 10.38
CA ILE A 63 -2.08 35.83 9.15
C ILE A 63 -1.09 36.97 9.45
N LEU A 64 0.06 36.97 8.78
CA LEU A 64 1.06 38.03 8.85
C LEU A 64 0.91 38.91 7.61
N ILE A 65 0.64 40.20 7.79
CA ILE A 65 0.39 41.14 6.69
C ILE A 65 1.41 42.27 6.64
N ASP A 66 1.86 42.58 5.42
CA ASP A 66 2.76 43.68 5.13
C ASP A 66 2.01 45.02 5.02
N LEU A 67 2.36 45.98 5.88
CA LEU A 67 1.76 47.31 5.97
C LEU A 67 2.73 48.43 5.57
N THR A 68 3.84 48.11 4.90
CA THR A 68 4.89 49.07 4.52
C THR A 68 4.34 50.24 3.69
N PRO A 69 4.21 51.47 4.25
CA PRO A 69 3.46 52.55 3.60
C PRO A 69 4.09 53.01 2.28
N VAL A 70 5.43 53.03 2.23
CA VAL A 70 6.21 53.44 1.05
C VAL A 70 5.93 52.53 -0.14
N TRP A 71 5.87 51.20 0.08
CA TRP A 71 5.58 50.26 -1.00
C TRP A 71 4.15 50.44 -1.51
N TRP A 72 3.18 50.51 -0.59
CA TRP A 72 1.75 50.71 -0.94
C TRP A 72 1.49 52.06 -1.61
N GLY A 73 2.28 53.10 -1.33
CA GLY A 73 2.18 54.39 -2.02
C GLY A 73 2.86 54.42 -3.39
N THR A 74 3.85 53.56 -3.63
CA THR A 74 4.75 53.66 -4.80
C THR A 74 4.50 52.60 -5.88
N PHE A 75 4.06 51.40 -5.48
CA PHE A 75 3.98 50.21 -6.33
C PHE A 75 2.62 49.52 -6.34
N ALA A 76 1.63 50.04 -5.58
CA ALA A 76 0.29 49.49 -5.55
C ALA A 76 -0.42 49.57 -6.90
N HIS A 77 -1.16 48.52 -7.25
CA HIS A 77 -1.95 48.44 -8.47
C HIS A 77 -3.21 49.29 -8.36
N GLU A 78 -3.72 49.83 -9.46
CA GLU A 78 -4.93 50.69 -9.49
C GLU A 78 -6.16 50.05 -8.80
N PHE A 79 -6.29 48.72 -8.88
CA PHE A 79 -7.37 47.94 -8.27
C PHE A 79 -7.02 47.24 -6.95
N LEU A 80 -5.78 47.35 -6.45
CA LEU A 80 -5.36 46.76 -5.17
C LEU A 80 -4.57 47.80 -4.37
N ILE A 81 -5.30 48.70 -3.73
CA ILE A 81 -4.79 49.66 -2.75
C ILE A 81 -4.87 49.09 -1.33
N LEU A 82 -4.10 49.67 -0.39
CA LEU A 82 -4.02 49.19 0.99
C LEU A 82 -5.39 48.97 1.67
N PRO A 83 -6.40 49.87 1.55
CA PRO A 83 -7.73 49.60 2.11
C PRO A 83 -8.41 48.36 1.49
N THR A 84 -8.35 48.20 0.17
CA THR A 84 -8.91 47.03 -0.53
C THR A 84 -8.17 45.74 -0.17
N PHE A 85 -6.85 45.83 0.04
CA PHE A 85 -6.04 44.73 0.54
C PHE A 85 -6.51 44.26 1.93
N ILE A 86 -6.74 45.19 2.87
CA ILE A 86 -7.25 44.85 4.20
C ILE A 86 -8.65 44.21 4.14
N GLU A 87 -9.55 44.70 3.28
CA GLU A 87 -10.87 44.08 3.11
C GLU A 87 -10.78 42.64 2.56
N ASN A 88 -9.84 42.36 1.64
CA ASN A 88 -9.62 41.00 1.13
C ASN A 88 -9.10 40.06 2.25
N ILE A 89 -8.20 40.53 3.12
CA ILE A 89 -7.70 39.74 4.25
C ILE A 89 -8.80 39.50 5.29
N LEU A 90 -9.62 40.51 5.59
CA LEU A 90 -10.75 40.38 6.53
C LEU A 90 -11.82 39.43 6.00
N ALA A 91 -12.11 39.46 4.70
CA ALA A 91 -13.01 38.51 4.06
C ALA A 91 -12.47 37.07 4.18
N PHE A 92 -11.18 36.87 3.92
CA PHE A 92 -10.52 35.57 4.08
C PHE A 92 -10.54 35.06 5.53
N ALA A 93 -10.21 35.91 6.51
CA ALA A 93 -10.27 35.56 7.92
C ALA A 93 -11.69 35.18 8.37
N SER A 94 -12.70 35.94 7.92
CA SER A 94 -14.11 35.66 8.20
C SER A 94 -14.55 34.33 7.59
N SER A 95 -14.10 34.02 6.36
CA SER A 95 -14.35 32.71 5.72
C SER A 95 -13.72 31.55 6.49
N HIS A 96 -12.52 31.73 7.06
CA HIS A 96 -11.89 30.70 7.89
C HIS A 96 -12.65 30.44 9.19
N LEU A 97 -13.09 31.49 9.87
CA LEU A 97 -13.92 31.38 11.09
C LEU A 97 -15.30 30.78 10.80
N ALA A 98 -15.85 31.00 9.60
CA ALA A 98 -17.14 30.43 9.20
C ALA A 98 -17.10 28.93 8.91
N LEU A 99 -15.91 28.33 8.69
CA LEU A 99 -15.76 26.90 8.38
C LEU A 99 -16.07 25.99 9.58
N SER A 100 -15.67 26.41 10.78
CA SER A 100 -15.88 25.64 12.01
C SER A 100 -15.99 26.61 13.19
N PRO A 101 -16.92 26.38 14.14
CA PRO A 101 -17.04 27.20 15.34
C PRO A 101 -15.83 27.10 16.27
N LEU A 102 -14.93 26.12 16.07
CA LEU A 102 -13.70 25.93 16.84
C LEU A 102 -12.46 26.56 16.19
N ASN A 103 -12.61 27.20 15.03
CA ASN A 103 -11.49 27.85 14.36
C ASN A 103 -11.15 29.19 15.04
N GLU A 104 -9.86 29.47 15.16
CA GLU A 104 -9.33 30.70 15.73
C GLU A 104 -8.47 31.43 14.68
N VAL A 105 -8.44 32.76 14.75
CA VAL A 105 -7.60 33.59 13.88
C VAL A 105 -6.76 34.55 14.72
N ALA A 106 -5.50 34.73 14.34
CA ALA A 106 -4.64 35.81 14.79
C ALA A 106 -4.11 36.58 13.57
N ILE A 107 -4.05 37.91 13.65
CA ILE A 107 -3.58 38.80 12.58
C ILE A 107 -2.47 39.69 13.12
N VAL A 108 -1.31 39.66 12.49
CA VAL A 108 -0.12 40.45 12.86
C VAL A 108 0.22 41.40 11.72
N GLY A 109 0.34 42.69 12.04
CA GLY A 109 0.78 43.72 11.12
C GLY A 109 2.28 43.93 11.21
N VAL A 110 2.93 44.08 10.05
CA VAL A 110 4.38 44.29 9.94
C VAL A 110 4.64 45.59 9.19
N THR A 111 5.45 46.46 9.78
CA THR A 111 6.03 47.65 9.16
C THR A 111 7.56 47.59 9.29
N PRO A 112 8.34 48.39 8.54
CA PRO A 112 9.80 48.39 8.66
C PRO A 112 10.32 48.68 10.08
N GLU A 113 9.57 49.44 10.88
CA GLU A 113 9.97 49.84 12.24
C GLU A 113 9.43 48.92 13.34
N LYS A 114 8.21 48.40 13.17
CA LYS A 114 7.50 47.67 14.22
C LYS A 114 6.64 46.51 13.71
N THR A 115 6.52 45.48 14.55
CA THR A 115 5.59 44.36 14.40
C THR A 115 4.58 44.37 15.55
N GLU A 116 3.29 44.33 15.25
CA GLU A 116 2.23 44.40 16.28
C GLU A 116 1.09 43.42 15.97
N PHE A 117 0.49 42.82 17.01
CA PHE A 117 -0.76 42.07 16.88
C PHE A 117 -1.92 43.04 16.61
N LEU A 118 -2.52 42.92 15.42
CA LEU A 118 -3.76 43.59 15.06
C LEU A 118 -4.96 42.89 15.72
N TRP A 119 -4.89 41.56 15.77
CA TRP A 119 -5.84 40.69 16.46
C TRP A 119 -5.13 39.44 16.98
N PRO A 120 -5.36 38.96 18.21
CA PRO A 120 -6.15 39.60 19.27
C PRO A 120 -5.51 40.91 19.76
N SER A 121 -6.34 41.91 20.06
CA SER A 121 -5.91 43.19 20.64
C SER A 121 -6.01 43.14 22.17
N LEU A 122 -5.08 43.78 22.87
CA LEU A 122 -5.16 43.97 24.33
C LEU A 122 -6.36 44.86 24.74
N ASN A 123 -6.77 45.77 23.86
CA ASN A 123 -7.94 46.64 24.03
C ASN A 123 -8.90 46.42 22.85
N PRO A 124 -9.77 45.38 22.89
CA PRO A 124 -10.81 45.21 21.87
C PRO A 124 -11.90 46.27 22.02
N ILE A 125 -12.60 46.59 20.92
CA ILE A 125 -13.73 47.51 20.94
C ILE A 125 -14.96 46.73 21.42
N ASP A 126 -15.40 46.94 22.66
CA ASP A 126 -16.42 46.10 23.29
C ASP A 126 -17.87 46.35 22.83
N LYS A 127 -18.16 47.43 22.08
CA LYS A 127 -19.52 47.74 21.60
C LYS A 127 -19.54 48.43 20.23
N ILE A 128 -20.14 47.76 19.24
CA ILE A 128 -20.42 48.33 17.90
C ILE A 128 -21.90 48.07 17.58
N GLU A 129 -22.64 49.10 17.19
CA GLU A 129 -23.99 48.93 16.61
C GLU A 129 -23.89 48.23 15.25
N CYS A 130 -24.15 46.92 15.25
CA CYS A 130 -24.12 46.11 14.04
C CYS A 130 -25.30 46.49 13.12
N ARG A 131 -25.01 46.88 11.87
CA ARG A 131 -26.06 47.02 10.85
C ARG A 131 -26.52 45.62 10.43
N ASN A 132 -27.82 45.36 10.60
CA ASN A 132 -28.63 44.20 10.19
C ASN A 132 -27.88 43.01 9.53
N GLY A 133 -27.71 41.92 10.29
CA GLY A 133 -27.42 40.58 9.76
C GLY A 133 -25.95 40.13 9.73
N GLN A 134 -25.01 40.96 10.20
CA GLN A 134 -23.59 40.57 10.29
C GLN A 134 -23.26 39.90 11.63
N TYR A 135 -22.45 38.84 11.60
CA TYR A 135 -21.97 38.16 12.81
C TYR A 135 -21.09 39.11 13.63
N GLU A 136 -21.48 39.33 14.88
CA GLU A 136 -20.90 40.35 15.78
C GLU A 136 -19.36 40.22 15.93
N PRO A 137 -18.79 39.02 16.11
CA PRO A 137 -17.33 38.84 16.13
C PRO A 137 -16.61 39.31 14.86
N PHE A 138 -17.19 39.15 13.66
CA PHE A 138 -16.56 39.61 12.42
C PHE A 138 -16.50 41.14 12.34
N SER A 139 -17.53 41.80 12.85
CA SER A 139 -17.59 43.26 12.90
C SER A 139 -16.59 43.85 13.88
N ILE A 140 -16.45 43.22 15.07
CA ILE A 140 -15.48 43.61 16.10
C ILE A 140 -14.04 43.43 15.59
N ILE A 141 -13.74 42.27 15.01
CA ILE A 141 -12.42 41.99 14.42
C ILE A 141 -12.13 43.00 13.31
N GLY A 142 -13.06 43.19 12.37
CA GLY A 142 -12.88 44.08 11.24
C GLY A 142 -12.60 45.52 11.66
N GLN A 143 -13.36 46.08 12.60
CA GLN A 143 -13.17 47.45 13.04
C GLN A 143 -11.89 47.64 13.86
N THR A 144 -11.56 46.67 14.72
CA THR A 144 -10.32 46.70 15.54
C THR A 144 -9.09 46.67 14.65
N VAL A 145 -9.06 45.78 13.65
CA VAL A 145 -7.97 45.66 12.68
C VAL A 145 -7.81 46.94 11.87
N ARG A 146 -8.90 47.50 11.31
CA ARG A 146 -8.85 48.77 10.55
C ARG A 146 -8.26 49.92 11.37
N ASN A 147 -8.71 50.08 12.61
CA ASN A 147 -8.23 51.16 13.49
C ASN A 147 -6.73 51.00 13.79
N LYS A 148 -6.28 49.79 14.12
CA LYS A 148 -4.86 49.52 14.39
C LYS A 148 -3.98 49.66 13.15
N VAL A 149 -4.44 49.20 11.98
CA VAL A 149 -3.70 49.39 10.72
C VAL A 149 -3.51 50.88 10.45
N ASN A 150 -4.56 51.70 10.59
CA ASN A 150 -4.45 53.15 10.44
C ASN A 150 -3.45 53.74 11.45
N GLN A 151 -3.48 53.33 12.72
CA GLN A 151 -2.51 53.78 13.72
C GLN A 151 -1.07 53.38 13.36
N MET A 152 -0.85 52.13 12.92
CA MET A 152 0.47 51.63 12.53
C MET A 152 1.04 52.35 11.31
N VAL A 153 0.21 52.58 10.30
CA VAL A 153 0.62 53.26 9.06
C VAL A 153 0.91 54.74 9.32
N MET A 154 0.10 55.42 10.15
CA MET A 154 0.28 56.85 10.47
C MET A 154 1.45 57.12 11.42
N SER A 155 1.95 56.10 12.12
CA SER A 155 3.09 56.23 13.06
C SER A 155 4.41 55.75 12.47
N CYS A 156 4.43 55.32 11.20
CA CYS A 156 5.63 54.87 10.51
C CYS A 156 6.27 56.04 9.77
N ASP A 157 7.42 56.50 10.25
CA ASP A 157 8.17 57.61 9.63
C ASP A 157 9.24 57.11 8.63
N SER A 158 9.55 55.82 8.65
CA SER A 158 10.55 55.20 7.78
C SER A 158 10.22 55.24 6.29
N THR A 159 11.23 55.62 5.50
CA THR A 159 11.18 55.64 4.03
C THR A 159 11.67 54.33 3.38
N SER A 160 11.93 53.28 4.17
CA SER A 160 12.42 51.99 3.65
C SER A 160 11.34 51.22 2.89
N CYS A 161 11.76 50.53 1.82
CA CYS A 161 10.92 49.63 1.04
C CYS A 161 11.23 48.13 1.31
N THR A 162 12.01 47.84 2.35
CA THR A 162 12.32 46.47 2.81
C THR A 162 11.57 46.15 4.11
N VAL A 163 11.23 44.87 4.27
CA VAL A 163 10.46 44.39 5.44
C VAL A 163 11.12 43.16 6.08
N SER A 164 11.03 43.06 7.41
CA SER A 164 11.52 41.92 8.19
C SER A 164 10.38 41.17 8.89
N PHE A 165 10.19 39.92 8.51
CA PHE A 165 9.12 39.05 9.03
C PHE A 165 9.59 38.09 10.13
N ALA A 166 10.89 37.99 10.37
CA ALA A 166 11.44 37.06 11.37
C ALA A 166 10.82 37.28 12.76
N ASN A 167 10.70 38.54 13.19
CA ASN A 167 10.07 38.88 14.47
C ASN A 167 8.56 38.57 14.47
N ALA A 168 7.87 38.76 13.35
CA ALA A 168 6.45 38.48 13.23
C ALA A 168 6.17 36.97 13.36
N ILE A 169 6.96 36.12 12.70
CA ILE A 169 6.85 34.65 12.79
C ILE A 169 7.16 34.17 14.21
N ASN A 170 8.21 34.72 14.84
CA ASN A 170 8.55 34.38 16.23
C ASN A 170 7.41 34.75 17.19
N ASN A 171 6.84 35.95 17.08
CA ASN A 171 5.68 36.36 17.86
C ASN A 171 4.48 35.43 17.64
N ALA A 172 4.28 35.01 16.39
CA ALA A 172 3.25 34.06 16.01
C ALA A 172 3.46 32.69 16.71
N LEU A 173 4.67 32.12 16.64
CA LEU A 173 5.00 30.85 17.29
C LEU A 173 4.86 30.94 18.82
N CYS A 174 5.29 32.04 19.42
CA CYS A 174 5.07 32.28 20.86
C CYS A 174 3.58 32.35 21.21
N PHE A 175 2.75 32.96 20.36
CA PHE A 175 1.30 32.98 20.52
C PHE A 175 0.69 31.57 20.43
N PHE A 176 1.13 30.76 19.47
CA PHE A 176 0.71 29.37 19.36
C PHE A 176 1.04 28.57 20.62
N ILE A 177 2.29 28.63 21.11
CA ILE A 177 2.71 27.96 22.35
C ILE A 177 1.87 28.43 23.54
N ARG A 178 1.62 29.74 23.63
CA ARG A 178 0.78 30.32 24.68
C ARG A 178 -0.65 29.76 24.60
N ARG A 179 -1.26 29.68 23.42
CA ARG A 179 -2.60 29.08 23.24
C ARG A 179 -2.61 27.61 23.62
N CYS A 180 -1.61 26.82 23.21
CA CYS A 180 -1.47 25.42 23.63
C CYS A 180 -1.41 25.27 25.16
N ARG A 181 -0.73 26.19 25.86
CA ARG A 181 -0.67 26.22 27.33
C ARG A 181 -1.98 26.64 27.99
N GLU A 182 -2.63 27.69 27.49
CA GLU A 182 -3.93 28.16 28.00
C GLU A 182 -5.03 27.09 27.90
N MET A 183 -4.95 26.23 26.89
CA MET A 183 -5.86 25.11 26.70
C MET A 183 -5.67 23.96 27.71
N ARG A 184 -4.57 23.94 28.48
CA ARG A 184 -4.27 22.93 29.52
C ARG A 184 -3.85 23.59 30.85
N PRO A 185 -4.80 24.08 31.66
CA PRO A 185 -4.49 24.80 32.90
C PRO A 185 -3.88 23.93 34.04
N THR A 186 -3.84 22.60 33.92
CA THR A 186 -3.47 21.67 35.00
C THR A 186 -1.97 21.38 35.17
N PHE A 187 -1.08 21.95 34.34
CA PHE A 187 0.37 21.71 34.42
C PHE A 187 1.18 22.87 35.02
N ALA A 188 0.54 23.75 35.78
CA ALA A 188 1.25 24.77 36.56
C ALA A 188 1.55 24.25 37.98
N TYR A 189 2.83 24.27 38.35
CA TYR A 189 3.41 24.05 39.68
C TYR A 189 3.72 22.60 40.12
N THR A 190 4.72 21.99 39.48
CA THR A 190 5.73 21.19 40.20
C THR A 190 7.11 21.69 39.81
N ARG A 191 7.75 22.44 40.73
CA ARG A 191 9.19 22.73 40.64
C ARG A 191 9.92 21.40 40.65
N VAL A 192 10.61 21.06 39.57
CA VAL A 192 11.64 20.02 39.55
C VAL A 192 12.88 20.61 38.90
N ASP A 193 14.00 20.32 39.54
CA ASP A 193 15.30 20.94 39.36
C ASP A 193 15.88 20.81 37.95
N SER A 194 16.71 21.80 37.63
CA SER A 194 17.48 22.02 36.42
C SER A 194 18.24 20.79 35.89
N ASN A 195 17.92 20.38 34.65
CA ASN A 195 18.84 20.18 33.49
C ASN A 195 18.56 18.99 32.54
N THR A 196 17.44 18.25 32.64
CA THR A 196 17.24 17.07 31.74
C THR A 196 15.82 16.82 31.20
N VAL A 197 14.90 17.80 31.18
CA VAL A 197 13.52 17.56 30.72
C VAL A 197 12.96 18.75 29.94
N VAL A 198 13.26 18.88 28.63
CA VAL A 198 12.62 19.92 27.79
C VAL A 198 12.03 19.36 26.49
N GLU A 199 12.56 18.27 25.93
CA GLU A 199 12.07 17.74 24.65
C GLU A 199 10.80 16.88 24.77
N ASP A 200 10.65 16.12 25.85
CA ASP A 200 9.47 15.25 26.06
C ASP A 200 8.18 16.03 26.40
N ASP A 201 8.31 17.25 26.94
CA ASP A 201 7.17 18.08 27.33
C ASP A 201 6.48 18.73 26.11
N ILE A 202 7.22 19.05 25.05
CA ILE A 202 6.68 19.67 23.82
C ILE A 202 5.88 18.63 23.01
N HIS A 203 6.41 17.41 22.86
CA HIS A 203 5.73 16.34 22.14
C HIS A 203 4.43 15.90 22.82
N ASN A 204 4.38 15.93 24.17
CA ASN A 204 3.16 15.66 24.92
C ASN A 204 2.18 16.85 24.89
N LEU A 205 2.66 18.09 24.71
CA LEU A 205 1.83 19.28 24.47
C LEU A 205 1.10 19.23 23.12
N LEU A 206 1.71 18.60 22.11
CA LEU A 206 1.27 18.56 20.70
C LEU A 206 0.39 17.33 20.35
N LYS A 207 0.01 16.51 21.34
CA LYS A 207 -0.75 15.26 21.12
C LYS A 207 -2.27 15.41 20.92
N ASP A 208 -2.83 16.59 21.14
CA ASP A 208 -4.27 16.85 20.93
C ASP A 208 -4.51 17.47 19.54
N ASN A 209 -5.72 17.29 18.99
CA ASN A 209 -6.20 17.76 17.68
C ASN A 209 -6.27 19.30 17.50
N PHE A 210 -5.20 20.03 17.85
CA PHE A 210 -5.05 21.48 17.67
C PHE A 210 -3.96 21.78 16.64
N HIS A 211 -4.38 22.11 15.43
CA HIS A 211 -3.48 22.41 14.31
C HIS A 211 -3.32 23.91 14.11
N ALA A 212 -2.11 24.38 13.85
CA ALA A 212 -1.83 25.79 13.56
C ALA A 212 -1.13 25.97 12.21
N ARG A 213 -1.41 27.10 11.57
CA ARG A 213 -0.82 27.47 10.27
C ARG A 213 -0.56 28.97 10.19
N ILE A 214 0.59 29.33 9.64
CA ILE A 214 1.00 30.71 9.39
C ILE A 214 0.82 31.01 7.90
N LEU A 215 0.11 32.09 7.58
CA LEU A 215 0.02 32.65 6.23
C LEU A 215 0.73 34.00 6.20
N VAL A 216 1.78 34.11 5.38
CA VAL A 216 2.53 35.34 5.15
C VAL A 216 2.04 35.99 3.86
N VAL A 217 1.53 37.21 3.93
CA VAL A 217 1.15 38.00 2.76
C VAL A 217 2.12 39.17 2.62
N ARG A 218 3.06 39.04 1.68
CA ARG A 218 4.20 39.92 1.50
C ARG A 218 4.04 40.81 0.26
N ALA A 219 4.38 42.08 0.39
CA ALA A 219 4.36 43.04 -0.69
C ALA A 219 5.73 43.68 -0.95
N ALA A 220 6.37 44.21 0.10
CA ALA A 220 7.68 44.84 0.08
C ALA A 220 8.83 43.84 -0.13
N GLU A 221 10.03 44.33 -0.46
CA GLU A 221 11.21 43.51 -0.73
C GLU A 221 11.80 42.91 0.56
N ASP A 222 12.45 41.76 0.43
CA ASP A 222 13.07 41.09 1.57
C ASP A 222 14.40 41.76 1.92
N ASP A 223 14.61 42.00 3.20
CA ASP A 223 15.95 42.32 3.70
C ASP A 223 16.76 41.03 3.87
N SER A 224 17.88 40.89 3.14
CA SER A 224 18.78 39.74 3.25
C SER A 224 19.41 39.60 4.63
N SER A 225 19.47 40.69 5.41
CA SER A 225 19.97 40.65 6.79
C SER A 225 19.13 39.76 7.71
N GLN A 226 17.85 39.51 7.36
CA GLN A 226 16.94 38.72 8.18
C GLN A 226 17.12 37.20 8.03
N TYR A 227 17.94 36.73 7.08
CA TYR A 227 18.07 35.31 6.73
C TYR A 227 18.25 34.41 7.96
N LEU A 228 19.23 34.71 8.81
CA LEU A 228 19.53 33.87 9.98
C LEU A 228 18.37 33.83 10.97
N SER A 229 17.80 35.01 11.28
CA SER A 229 16.67 35.11 12.20
C SER A 229 15.41 34.42 11.66
N LEU A 230 15.19 34.49 10.34
CA LEU A 230 14.06 33.88 9.66
C LEU A 230 14.21 32.36 9.62
N MET A 231 15.38 31.84 9.23
CA MET A 231 15.61 30.39 9.16
C MET A 231 15.54 29.74 10.54
N ASN A 232 16.04 30.40 11.59
CA ASN A 232 15.86 29.92 12.96
C ASN A 232 14.37 29.82 13.35
N ALA A 233 13.55 30.79 12.94
CA ALA A 233 12.11 30.75 13.16
C ALA A 233 11.42 29.65 12.33
N VAL A 234 11.85 29.43 11.08
CA VAL A 234 11.35 28.37 10.19
C VAL A 234 11.68 26.98 10.75
N PHE A 235 12.91 26.72 11.20
CA PHE A 235 13.27 25.45 11.83
C PHE A 235 12.49 25.22 13.13
N THR A 236 12.21 26.29 13.88
CA THR A 236 11.36 26.23 15.08
C THR A 236 9.92 25.85 14.70
N ALA A 237 9.36 26.47 13.65
CA ALA A 237 8.03 26.13 13.14
C ALA A 237 7.94 24.69 12.65
N GLN A 238 8.97 24.21 11.93
CA GLN A 238 9.09 22.83 11.46
C GLN A 238 9.09 21.83 12.62
N LYS A 239 9.87 22.10 13.69
CA LYS A 239 9.89 21.26 14.89
C LYS A 239 8.54 21.25 15.63
N MET A 240 7.78 22.34 15.57
CA MET A 240 6.45 22.46 16.17
C MET A 240 5.31 21.93 15.28
N GLY A 241 5.61 21.49 14.05
CA GLY A 241 4.59 21.03 13.09
C GLY A 241 3.67 22.15 12.58
N VAL A 242 4.11 23.41 12.59
CA VAL A 242 3.35 24.58 12.11
C VAL A 242 3.77 24.90 10.68
N LEU A 243 2.81 24.86 9.75
CA LEU A 243 3.05 25.11 8.32
C LEU A 243 3.16 26.62 8.03
N ILE A 244 4.09 27.02 7.15
CA ILE A 244 4.24 28.41 6.69
C ILE A 244 3.86 28.50 5.22
N ASP A 245 2.71 29.11 4.94
CA ASP A 245 2.27 29.48 3.60
C ASP A 245 2.73 30.91 3.25
N ALA A 246 3.19 31.14 2.03
CA ALA A 246 3.68 32.43 1.56
C ALA A 246 2.96 32.89 0.29
N CYS A 247 2.38 34.08 0.35
CA CYS A 247 1.67 34.75 -0.73
C CYS A 247 2.38 36.05 -1.10
N ILE A 248 2.98 36.11 -2.30
CA ILE A 248 3.81 37.24 -2.73
C ILE A 248 3.06 38.11 -3.74
N ILE A 249 2.93 39.41 -3.44
CA ILE A 249 2.33 40.42 -4.31
C ILE A 249 3.43 41.10 -5.12
N PRO A 250 3.43 41.02 -6.47
CA PRO A 250 4.44 41.66 -7.29
C PRO A 250 4.22 43.19 -7.41
N PRO A 251 5.29 44.00 -7.57
CA PRO A 251 5.18 45.43 -7.87
C PRO A 251 4.66 45.65 -9.31
N THR A 252 3.93 46.75 -9.56
CA THR A 252 3.16 46.94 -10.82
C THR A 252 3.56 48.15 -11.69
N ARG A 253 4.78 48.70 -11.55
CA ARG A 253 5.20 49.86 -12.38
C ARG A 253 5.39 49.51 -13.87
N MET A 254 4.82 50.35 -14.74
CA MET A 254 5.23 50.46 -16.16
C MET A 254 6.62 51.09 -16.22
N SER A 255 7.62 50.35 -16.74
CA SER A 255 8.80 50.97 -17.32
C SER A 255 8.46 51.42 -18.74
N TYR A 256 8.47 52.73 -19.00
CA TYR A 256 8.60 53.24 -20.36
C TYR A 256 10.09 53.24 -20.72
N SER A 257 10.57 52.21 -21.42
CA SER A 257 11.79 52.34 -22.23
C SER A 257 11.39 52.87 -23.61
N ILE A 258 12.11 53.87 -24.10
CA ILE A 258 11.77 54.62 -25.33
C ILE A 258 12.22 53.86 -26.61
N GLU A 259 12.89 52.71 -26.50
CA GLU A 259 13.63 52.12 -27.64
C GLU A 259 13.05 50.84 -28.28
N ASP A 260 11.92 50.29 -27.84
CA ASP A 260 11.38 49.05 -28.43
C ASP A 260 9.92 49.19 -28.93
N HIS A 261 9.77 49.58 -30.19
CA HIS A 261 8.45 49.74 -30.84
C HIS A 261 7.78 48.43 -31.34
N LEU A 262 8.33 47.24 -31.05
CA LEU A 262 7.86 45.98 -31.65
C LEU A 262 7.33 44.90 -30.68
N ARG A 263 6.98 45.24 -29.43
CA ARG A 263 6.30 44.31 -28.50
C ARG A 263 5.08 44.92 -27.82
N GLN A 264 4.03 45.19 -28.58
CA GLN A 264 2.71 45.53 -28.04
C GLN A 264 1.85 44.28 -27.84
N SER A 265 2.13 43.50 -26.77
CA SER A 265 1.16 42.57 -26.13
C SER A 265 1.74 41.72 -24.99
N SER A 266 3.00 41.89 -24.62
CA SER A 266 3.59 41.16 -23.49
C SER A 266 3.96 42.15 -22.40
N THR A 267 3.22 42.15 -21.29
CA THR A 267 3.77 42.61 -20.01
C THR A 267 4.94 41.69 -19.68
N THR A 268 6.13 42.00 -20.19
CA THR A 268 7.38 41.38 -19.76
C THR A 268 7.60 41.81 -18.32
N LEU A 269 7.04 41.03 -17.40
CA LEU A 269 7.41 41.00 -16.00
C LEU A 269 8.94 40.93 -15.95
N GLN A 270 9.61 41.98 -15.49
CA GLN A 270 10.98 41.86 -15.06
C GLN A 270 11.09 40.68 -14.09
N GLU A 271 12.04 39.79 -14.34
CA GLU A 271 12.30 38.54 -13.60
C GLU A 271 12.71 38.76 -12.13
N SER A 272 12.91 40.00 -11.69
CA SER A 272 13.28 40.35 -10.32
C SER A 272 12.07 40.42 -9.40
N GLY A 273 11.74 39.33 -8.70
CA GLY A 273 10.75 39.41 -7.61
C GLY A 273 10.35 38.10 -6.92
N HIS A 274 11.04 36.98 -7.16
CA HIS A 274 10.85 35.78 -6.34
C HIS A 274 11.54 35.98 -4.99
N SER A 275 10.85 35.62 -3.90
CA SER A 275 11.48 35.57 -2.58
C SER A 275 12.07 34.18 -2.38
N SER A 276 13.39 34.05 -2.53
CA SER A 276 14.09 32.80 -2.23
C SER A 276 13.91 32.41 -0.76
N LEU A 277 13.86 33.39 0.14
CA LEU A 277 13.67 33.20 1.58
C LEU A 277 12.34 32.51 1.91
N PHE A 278 11.23 33.02 1.38
CA PHE A 278 9.91 32.46 1.66
C PHE A 278 9.60 31.21 0.83
N GLN A 279 10.28 31.04 -0.30
CA GLN A 279 10.24 29.79 -1.04
C GLN A 279 10.92 28.66 -0.23
N GLN A 280 12.09 28.93 0.37
CA GLN A 280 12.73 28.00 1.30
C GLN A 280 11.87 27.74 2.55
N ALA A 281 11.25 28.78 3.12
CA ALA A 281 10.41 28.65 4.32
C ALA A 281 9.18 27.76 4.09
N ALA A 282 8.50 27.92 2.96
CA ALA A 282 7.36 27.09 2.59
C ALA A 282 7.78 25.64 2.35
N GLU A 283 8.87 25.42 1.60
CA GLU A 283 9.38 24.07 1.31
C GLU A 283 9.80 23.32 2.58
N LEU A 284 10.56 23.97 3.47
CA LEU A 284 11.04 23.36 4.72
C LEU A 284 9.92 22.98 5.70
N THR A 285 8.81 23.71 5.68
CA THR A 285 7.66 23.45 6.55
C THR A 285 6.57 22.61 5.88
N GLY A 286 6.63 22.36 4.57
CA GLY A 286 5.56 21.70 3.81
C GLY A 286 4.35 22.61 3.53
N GLY A 287 4.55 23.94 3.53
CA GLY A 287 3.55 24.95 3.17
C GLY A 287 3.52 25.28 1.68
N ILE A 288 2.65 26.22 1.28
CA ILE A 288 2.49 26.64 -0.13
C ILE A 288 3.16 27.99 -0.36
N TYR A 289 4.02 28.09 -1.37
CA TYR A 289 4.51 29.35 -1.92
C TYR A 289 3.74 29.70 -3.21
N LEU A 290 3.14 30.90 -3.26
CA LEU A 290 2.47 31.40 -4.47
C LEU A 290 2.78 32.88 -4.70
N ARG A 291 3.34 33.15 -5.88
CA ARG A 291 3.41 34.52 -6.44
C ARG A 291 2.12 34.80 -7.21
N ILE A 292 1.41 35.86 -6.83
CA ILE A 292 0.14 36.20 -7.48
C ILE A 292 0.40 36.77 -8.89
N PRO A 293 -0.12 36.13 -9.96
CA PRO A 293 0.05 36.66 -11.32
C PRO A 293 -0.75 37.94 -11.56
N ARG A 294 -1.93 38.05 -10.95
CA ARG A 294 -2.84 39.21 -11.09
C ARG A 294 -3.27 39.74 -9.71
N PRO A 295 -2.66 40.83 -9.20
CA PRO A 295 -2.96 41.38 -7.87
C PRO A 295 -4.44 41.70 -7.64
N ALA A 296 -5.17 42.12 -8.67
CA ALA A 296 -6.62 42.38 -8.59
C ALA A 296 -7.46 41.17 -8.17
N GLY A 297 -6.94 39.94 -8.34
CA GLY A 297 -7.59 38.69 -7.95
C GLY A 297 -7.21 38.15 -6.57
N LEU A 298 -6.59 38.96 -5.69
CA LEU A 298 -6.05 38.50 -4.40
C LEU A 298 -7.02 37.61 -3.60
N LEU A 299 -8.27 38.03 -3.40
CA LEU A 299 -9.25 37.26 -2.63
C LEU A 299 -9.52 35.88 -3.23
N GLN A 300 -9.53 35.76 -4.57
CA GLN A 300 -9.71 34.49 -5.26
C GLN A 300 -8.58 33.52 -4.91
N TYR A 301 -7.32 33.98 -4.93
CA TYR A 301 -6.18 33.14 -4.58
C TYR A 301 -6.19 32.75 -3.10
N LEU A 302 -6.52 33.68 -2.20
CA LEU A 302 -6.67 33.39 -0.77
C LEU A 302 -7.72 32.30 -0.51
N LEU A 303 -8.88 32.36 -1.16
CA LEU A 303 -9.95 31.39 -0.97
C LEU A 303 -9.68 30.04 -1.65
N CYS A 304 -9.12 30.03 -2.86
CA CYS A 304 -8.94 28.78 -3.61
C CYS A 304 -7.70 27.99 -3.17
N VAL A 305 -6.61 28.68 -2.77
CA VAL A 305 -5.32 28.04 -2.49
C VAL A 305 -5.08 27.92 -0.98
N PHE A 306 -5.32 29.00 -0.23
CA PHE A 306 -4.92 29.09 1.17
C PHE A 306 -6.04 28.77 2.17
N LEU A 307 -7.32 28.82 1.79
CA LEU A 307 -8.43 28.47 2.69
C LEU A 307 -8.49 26.97 3.05
N PRO A 308 -8.28 26.02 2.12
CA PRO A 308 -8.37 24.60 2.42
C PRO A 308 -7.34 24.13 3.45
N HIS A 309 -7.73 23.16 4.27
CA HIS A 309 -6.88 22.56 5.30
C HIS A 309 -5.74 21.74 4.68
N ALA A 310 -4.64 21.55 5.42
CA ALA A 310 -3.42 20.88 4.94
C ALA A 310 -3.68 19.47 4.42
N GLY A 311 -4.47 18.65 5.14
CA GLY A 311 -4.83 17.29 4.72
C GLY A 311 -5.56 17.22 3.37
N LEU A 312 -6.33 18.25 3.00
CA LEU A 312 -7.09 18.30 1.76
C LEU A 312 -6.25 18.76 0.55
N ARG A 313 -5.06 19.32 0.78
CA ARG A 313 -4.18 19.81 -0.31
C ARG A 313 -3.71 18.70 -1.24
N SER A 314 -3.50 17.50 -0.71
CA SER A 314 -3.10 16.31 -1.49
C SER A 314 -4.16 15.83 -2.51
N GLN A 315 -5.40 16.30 -2.36
CA GLN A 315 -6.54 15.94 -3.20
C GLN A 315 -6.92 17.03 -4.21
N MET A 316 -6.30 18.21 -4.10
CA MET A 316 -6.57 19.35 -4.98
C MET A 316 -5.45 19.54 -6.00
N ILE A 317 -5.83 19.93 -7.21
CA ILE A 317 -4.89 20.42 -8.21
C ILE A 317 -4.61 21.88 -7.87
N LEU A 318 -3.52 22.13 -7.15
CA LEU A 318 -3.07 23.49 -6.86
C LEU A 318 -2.47 24.11 -8.13
N PRO A 319 -2.68 25.41 -8.40
CA PRO A 319 -1.96 26.10 -9.46
C PRO A 319 -0.47 25.95 -9.20
N ASP A 320 0.30 25.57 -10.22
CA ASP A 320 1.73 25.25 -10.12
C ASP A 320 2.44 26.24 -9.18
N SER A 321 2.60 25.82 -7.91
CA SER A 321 3.39 26.56 -6.90
C SER A 321 4.86 26.66 -7.33
N ASN A 322 5.22 25.84 -8.33
CA ASN A 322 6.51 25.77 -8.97
C ASN A 322 6.37 26.37 -10.37
N GLY A 323 6.26 27.70 -10.45
CA GLY A 323 6.31 28.40 -11.73
C GLY A 323 7.45 27.86 -12.59
N GLY A 324 7.12 27.05 -13.60
CA GLY A 324 8.10 26.28 -14.36
C GLY A 324 8.79 25.19 -13.53
N SER A 325 8.59 23.94 -13.91
CA SER A 325 9.32 22.74 -13.46
C SER A 325 10.81 22.74 -13.87
N SER A 326 11.44 23.92 -13.92
CA SER A 326 12.77 24.20 -14.45
C SER A 326 13.60 25.15 -13.58
N ALA A 327 13.07 25.70 -12.49
CA ALA A 327 13.85 26.46 -11.51
C ALA A 327 13.66 25.87 -10.11
N GLY A 328 14.65 25.08 -9.65
CA GLY A 328 14.69 24.57 -8.27
C GLY A 328 14.68 25.69 -7.24
N VAL A 329 14.32 25.36 -6.00
CA VAL A 329 14.47 26.28 -4.86
C VAL A 329 15.95 26.56 -4.65
N ASP A 330 16.35 27.83 -4.68
CA ASP A 330 17.75 28.23 -4.48
C ASP A 330 18.11 28.14 -2.99
N PHE A 331 18.79 27.07 -2.59
CA PHE A 331 19.26 26.82 -1.21
C PHE A 331 20.66 27.39 -0.92
N ARG A 332 21.22 28.24 -1.79
CA ARG A 332 22.56 28.82 -1.56
C ARG A 332 22.58 29.61 -0.27
N SER A 333 23.71 29.54 0.45
CA SER A 333 23.89 30.31 1.67
C SER A 333 24.32 31.74 1.34
N ALA A 334 23.81 32.72 2.08
CA ALA A 334 24.30 34.09 1.98
C ALA A 334 25.62 34.24 2.74
N CYS A 335 26.64 34.80 2.10
CA CYS A 335 27.93 35.06 2.73
C CYS A 335 27.84 36.22 3.74
N PHE A 336 28.53 36.12 4.87
CA PHE A 336 28.57 37.15 5.92
C PHE A 336 29.37 38.40 5.51
N CYS A 337 30.32 38.27 4.58
CA CYS A 337 31.11 39.37 4.01
C CYS A 337 30.24 40.37 3.22
N HIS A 338 29.52 39.88 2.21
CA HIS A 338 28.84 40.71 1.22
C HIS A 338 27.32 40.54 1.20
N ARG A 339 26.75 39.64 2.03
CA ARG A 339 25.32 39.30 2.09
C ARG A 339 24.72 38.87 0.75
N LYS A 340 25.56 38.30 -0.11
CA LYS A 340 25.20 37.72 -1.41
C LYS A 340 25.15 36.21 -1.30
N MET A 341 24.24 35.59 -2.04
CA MET A 341 24.18 34.14 -2.19
C MET A 341 25.47 33.64 -2.84
N VAL A 342 26.08 32.59 -2.29
CA VAL A 342 27.33 32.02 -2.77
C VAL A 342 27.19 30.52 -3.01
N ASP A 343 27.69 30.05 -4.14
CA ASP A 343 27.74 28.62 -4.51
C ASP A 343 28.86 27.88 -3.77
N LEU A 344 30.01 28.53 -3.62
CA LEU A 344 31.20 28.04 -2.93
C LEU A 344 31.55 29.04 -1.84
N ALA A 345 31.79 28.54 -0.62
CA ALA A 345 32.06 29.40 0.51
C ALA A 345 32.97 28.74 1.56
N TYR A 346 33.75 29.58 2.24
CA TYR A 346 34.57 29.19 3.38
C TYR A 346 33.74 29.24 4.66
N VAL A 347 33.73 28.17 5.45
CA VAL A 347 32.97 28.10 6.69
C VAL A 347 33.90 28.17 7.88
N CYS A 348 33.60 29.06 8.83
CA CYS A 348 34.34 29.11 10.09
C CYS A 348 34.04 27.85 10.93
N SER A 349 35.06 27.08 11.29
CA SER A 349 34.90 25.88 12.14
C SER A 349 34.45 26.17 13.58
N VAL A 350 34.53 27.43 14.04
CA VAL A 350 34.15 27.84 15.39
C VAL A 350 32.72 28.40 15.45
N CYS A 351 32.36 29.32 14.55
CA CYS A 351 31.04 29.97 14.56
C CYS A 351 30.14 29.62 13.37
N LEU A 352 30.58 28.73 12.47
CA LEU A 352 29.86 28.28 11.27
C LEU A 352 29.48 29.41 10.30
N SER A 353 30.09 30.58 10.43
CA SER A 353 29.85 31.70 9.52
C SER A 353 30.42 31.42 8.13
N VAL A 354 29.63 31.73 7.11
CA VAL A 354 29.90 31.47 5.69
C VAL A 354 30.56 32.70 5.05
N PHE A 355 31.69 32.54 4.36
CA PHE A 355 32.45 33.61 3.70
C PHE A 355 32.67 33.33 2.22
N CYS A 356 32.57 34.38 1.42
CA CYS A 356 32.75 34.37 -0.03
C CYS A 356 34.22 34.20 -0.46
N GLU A 357 35.16 34.67 0.36
CA GLU A 357 36.60 34.65 0.11
C GLU A 357 37.31 34.17 1.37
N PHE A 358 38.49 33.57 1.17
CA PHE A 358 39.32 33.15 2.27
C PHE A 358 39.88 34.37 3.01
N SER A 359 39.61 34.47 4.31
CA SER A 359 40.25 35.44 5.21
C SER A 359 40.96 34.66 6.30
N PRO A 360 42.24 34.92 6.62
CA PRO A 360 43.00 34.19 7.64
C PRO A 360 42.43 34.35 9.06
N VAL A 361 41.55 35.33 9.27
CA VAL A 361 40.83 35.56 10.52
C VAL A 361 39.34 35.64 10.22
N CYS A 362 38.53 34.91 10.98
CA CYS A 362 37.07 35.00 10.88
C CYS A 362 36.59 36.38 11.31
N SER A 363 35.92 37.13 10.43
CA SER A 363 35.41 38.47 10.78
C SER A 363 34.27 38.44 11.80
N THR A 364 33.58 37.31 11.95
CA THR A 364 32.45 37.14 12.90
C THR A 364 32.93 36.80 14.32
N CYS A 365 33.79 35.79 14.48
CA CYS A 365 34.24 35.33 15.82
C CYS A 365 35.72 35.64 16.12
N GLN A 366 36.40 36.36 15.23
CA GLN A 366 37.80 36.79 15.37
C GLN A 366 38.80 35.64 15.57
N THR A 367 38.42 34.41 15.23
CA THR A 367 39.30 33.25 15.35
C THR A 367 40.23 33.16 14.15
N PRO A 368 41.56 33.02 14.34
CA PRO A 368 42.51 32.78 13.26
C PRO A 368 42.37 31.35 12.72
N PHE A 369 42.31 31.19 11.40
CA PHE A 369 42.32 29.87 10.76
C PHE A 369 43.75 29.36 10.65
N ARG A 370 44.02 28.17 11.19
CA ARG A 370 45.33 27.50 11.05
C ARG A 370 45.47 26.93 9.64
N ILE A 371 46.49 27.36 8.91
CA ILE A 371 46.89 26.76 7.63
C ILE A 371 47.82 25.58 7.96
N PRO A 372 47.55 24.34 7.52
CA PRO A 372 48.47 23.23 7.71
C PRO A 372 49.69 23.43 6.80
N THR A 373 50.83 23.72 7.39
CA THR A 373 52.12 23.70 6.69
C THR A 373 52.82 22.38 7.03
N SER A 374 52.89 21.47 6.04
CA SER A 374 53.62 20.18 6.01
C SER A 374 52.88 18.90 6.45
N ILE A 375 53.29 17.80 5.84
CA ILE A 375 52.63 16.48 5.73
C ILE A 375 52.89 15.56 6.95
N ASP A 376 53.78 15.94 7.87
CA ASP A 376 54.23 15.08 8.97
C ASP A 376 53.42 15.20 10.28
N ASP A 377 52.42 16.07 10.37
CA ASP A 377 51.65 16.29 11.62
C ASP A 377 50.45 15.34 11.82
N THR A 378 50.22 14.41 10.90
CA THR A 378 48.99 13.57 10.90
C THR A 378 48.94 12.47 11.98
N GLN A 379 50.04 12.19 12.69
CA GLN A 379 50.04 11.13 13.72
C GLN A 379 50.05 11.59 15.18
N VAL A 380 50.20 12.90 15.50
CA VAL A 380 50.36 13.33 16.91
C VAL A 380 49.41 14.46 17.35
N GLY A 381 48.53 14.96 16.48
CA GLY A 381 47.69 16.14 16.76
C GLY A 381 46.23 15.91 17.16
N SER A 382 45.77 14.69 17.46
CA SER A 382 44.36 14.46 17.78
C SER A 382 44.06 14.88 19.24
N LYS A 383 43.00 15.68 19.46
CA LYS A 383 42.53 16.04 20.81
C LYS A 383 42.32 14.83 21.73
N GLY A 384 42.09 13.64 21.16
CA GLY A 384 41.98 12.38 21.89
C GLY A 384 43.29 11.98 22.57
N TRP A 385 44.42 12.10 21.86
CA TRP A 385 45.75 11.83 22.42
C TRP A 385 46.12 12.83 23.53
N ASP A 386 45.79 14.11 23.36
CA ASP A 386 46.03 15.13 24.40
C ASP A 386 45.19 14.91 25.66
N LEU A 387 43.95 14.43 25.51
CA LEU A 387 43.08 14.08 26.64
C LEU A 387 43.61 12.86 27.39
N MET A 388 44.02 11.81 26.67
CA MET A 388 44.60 10.61 27.30
C MET A 388 45.89 10.95 28.06
N ARG A 389 46.75 11.81 27.51
CA ARG A 389 47.98 12.27 28.18
C ARG A 389 47.68 13.04 29.47
N LYS A 390 46.62 13.87 29.49
CA LYS A 390 46.15 14.55 30.72
C LYS A 390 45.60 13.61 31.78
N LEU A 391 45.11 12.43 31.38
CA LEU A 391 44.58 11.40 32.27
C LEU A 391 45.64 10.38 32.75
N GLY A 392 46.92 10.62 32.44
CA GLY A 392 48.04 9.79 32.92
C GLY A 392 48.43 8.64 32.00
N TRP A 393 48.01 8.67 30.74
CA TRP A 393 48.42 7.69 29.72
C TRP A 393 49.91 7.84 29.39
N THR A 394 50.62 6.72 29.30
CA THR A 394 52.02 6.64 28.87
C THR A 394 52.15 5.67 27.71
N ASP A 395 53.11 5.94 26.82
CA ASP A 395 53.27 5.18 25.59
C ASP A 395 53.56 3.70 25.88
N GLY A 396 52.72 2.80 25.36
CA GLY A 396 52.76 1.36 25.61
C GLY A 396 52.03 0.83 26.86
N LYS A 397 51.29 1.66 27.63
CA LYS A 397 50.45 1.21 28.76
C LYS A 397 49.04 1.81 28.75
N GLY A 398 48.05 1.01 29.15
CA GLY A 398 46.65 1.43 29.22
C GLY A 398 46.34 2.41 30.36
N LEU A 399 45.28 3.21 30.23
CA LEU A 399 44.79 4.09 31.31
C LEU A 399 44.23 3.31 32.52
N GLY A 400 44.76 3.53 33.73
CA GLY A 400 44.29 2.90 34.97
C GLY A 400 45.43 2.63 35.96
N ALA A 401 45.12 2.42 37.24
CA ALA A 401 46.12 2.26 38.30
C ALA A 401 47.09 1.07 38.10
N GLN A 402 46.73 0.08 37.27
CA GLN A 402 47.57 -1.08 36.92
C GLN A 402 47.84 -1.18 35.41
N GLY A 403 47.58 -0.12 34.63
CA GLY A 403 47.85 -0.14 33.19
C GLY A 403 46.84 -0.90 32.33
N GLN A 404 45.65 -1.22 32.86
CA GLN A 404 44.67 -2.12 32.22
C GLN A 404 43.74 -1.46 31.18
N GLY A 405 43.85 -0.14 30.97
CA GLY A 405 42.97 0.58 30.04
C GLY A 405 43.32 0.37 28.56
N ARG A 406 42.55 1.00 27.68
CA ARG A 406 42.84 0.99 26.25
C ARG A 406 44.15 1.72 25.94
N LEU A 407 44.93 1.15 25.03
CA LEU A 407 46.19 1.71 24.53
C LEU A 407 45.96 2.85 23.53
N GLU A 408 44.83 2.83 22.82
CA GLU A 408 44.47 3.77 21.77
C GLU A 408 43.09 4.42 22.02
N PRO A 409 42.88 5.69 21.59
CA PRO A 409 41.61 6.37 21.76
C PRO A 409 40.53 5.77 20.84
N ILE A 410 39.28 5.75 21.31
CA ILE A 410 38.14 5.24 20.53
C ILE A 410 37.89 6.17 19.35
N SER A 411 37.93 5.63 18.12
CA SER A 411 37.58 6.39 16.91
C SER A 411 36.09 6.69 16.89
N THR A 412 35.73 7.95 16.67
CA THR A 412 34.33 8.34 16.49
C THR A 412 33.94 8.13 15.04
N LYS A 413 32.96 7.24 14.78
CA LYS A 413 32.35 7.10 13.43
C LYS A 413 31.53 8.36 13.15
N VAL A 414 31.97 9.18 12.19
CA VAL A 414 31.19 10.32 11.69
C VAL A 414 30.15 9.79 10.68
N PRO A 415 28.84 10.08 10.85
CA PRO A 415 27.83 9.73 9.86
C PRO A 415 28.19 10.30 8.47
N LYS A 416 28.04 9.51 7.39
CA LYS A 416 28.36 9.91 6.00
C LYS A 416 27.76 11.26 5.60
N ASN A 417 26.59 11.57 6.14
CA ASN A 417 25.82 12.79 5.85
C ASN A 417 26.46 14.08 6.42
N ARG A 418 27.63 13.98 7.09
CA ARG A 418 28.38 15.10 7.68
C ARG A 418 29.89 15.05 7.39
N GLN A 419 30.33 14.27 6.40
CA GLN A 419 31.74 14.31 5.98
C GLN A 419 31.97 15.54 5.09
N GLY A 420 32.82 16.47 5.56
CA GLY A 420 33.31 17.58 4.74
C GLY A 420 34.39 17.12 3.75
N LEU A 421 34.58 17.89 2.67
CA LEU A 421 35.73 17.74 1.78
C LEU A 421 37.03 17.88 2.60
N GLY A 422 37.83 16.82 2.65
CA GLY A 422 39.11 16.75 3.38
C GLY A 422 39.21 15.70 4.49
N ALA A 423 38.22 14.82 4.66
CA ALA A 423 38.40 13.63 5.48
C ALA A 423 39.32 12.63 4.75
N ASP A 424 40.60 12.63 5.09
CA ASP A 424 41.58 11.72 4.50
C ASP A 424 41.13 10.26 4.70
N ALA A 425 41.02 9.56 3.57
CA ALA A 425 40.84 8.12 3.53
C ALA A 425 42.10 7.47 4.11
N VAL A 426 41.96 6.80 5.26
CA VAL A 426 43.01 5.95 5.80
C VAL A 426 43.28 4.82 4.81
N ALA A 427 44.48 4.89 4.23
CA ALA A 427 45.26 3.82 3.59
C ALA A 427 44.49 2.71 2.86
N GLY A 428 44.30 2.91 1.55
CA GLY A 428 43.94 1.85 0.60
C GLY A 428 43.52 2.44 -0.74
N PHE A 429 44.46 2.48 -1.69
CA PHE A 429 44.33 2.89 -3.11
C PHE A 429 44.33 4.39 -3.44
N ARG A 430 45.19 4.73 -4.42
CA ARG A 430 45.21 6.01 -5.14
C ARG A 430 43.79 6.32 -5.65
N ALA A 431 43.18 7.38 -5.15
CA ALA A 431 42.07 8.02 -5.83
C ALA A 431 42.60 8.61 -7.14
N LEU A 432 42.25 8.00 -8.28
CA LEU A 432 42.41 8.62 -9.59
C LEU A 432 41.29 9.65 -9.78
N ASP A 433 41.63 10.78 -10.40
CA ASP A 433 40.78 11.94 -10.63
C ASP A 433 39.54 11.62 -11.49
N ILE A 434 38.53 12.50 -11.41
CA ILE A 434 37.17 12.42 -11.98
C ILE A 434 37.14 12.44 -13.55
N GLY A 435 38.21 12.02 -14.22
CA GLY A 435 38.36 12.08 -15.68
C GLY A 435 38.62 10.74 -16.40
N GLU A 436 38.81 9.62 -15.71
CA GLU A 436 39.07 8.34 -16.37
C GLU A 436 37.79 7.53 -16.57
N LEU A 437 37.47 7.23 -17.84
CA LEU A 437 36.40 6.29 -18.24
C LEU A 437 36.50 4.97 -17.45
N PRO A 438 35.38 4.28 -17.18
CA PRO A 438 35.41 2.98 -16.51
C PRO A 438 36.18 1.97 -17.36
N ASN A 439 37.46 1.74 -17.07
CA ASN A 439 38.39 0.92 -17.86
C ASN A 439 38.56 -0.51 -17.32
N GLY A 440 37.61 -1.03 -16.53
CA GLY A 440 37.66 -2.40 -16.04
C GLY A 440 37.44 -3.44 -17.16
N PRO A 441 37.91 -4.69 -16.99
CA PRO A 441 37.79 -5.73 -18.01
C PRO A 441 36.32 -6.01 -18.40
N ASN A 442 35.39 -5.84 -17.46
CA ASN A 442 33.97 -6.08 -17.66
C ASN A 442 33.18 -4.77 -17.91
N ALA A 443 33.87 -3.64 -18.12
CA ALA A 443 33.22 -2.36 -18.36
C ALA A 443 32.47 -2.31 -19.70
N TRP A 444 31.44 -1.47 -19.76
CA TRP A 444 30.70 -1.16 -20.98
C TRP A 444 31.48 -0.18 -21.86
N SER A 445 31.48 -0.42 -23.17
CA SER A 445 32.09 0.45 -24.17
C SER A 445 31.23 0.47 -25.44
N ASP A 446 31.26 1.58 -26.18
CA ASP A 446 30.54 1.73 -27.45
C ASP A 446 31.05 0.75 -28.52
N ASP A 447 32.35 0.42 -28.49
CA ASP A 447 33.03 -0.41 -29.51
C ASP A 447 32.92 -1.92 -29.31
N LYS A 448 32.27 -2.41 -28.24
CA LYS A 448 32.15 -3.86 -27.98
C LYS A 448 31.09 -4.49 -28.90
N THR A 449 31.49 -4.78 -30.14
CA THR A 449 30.71 -5.55 -31.13
C THR A 449 30.42 -7.00 -30.71
N ASP A 450 31.09 -7.48 -29.66
CA ASP A 450 31.04 -8.87 -29.20
C ASP A 450 29.91 -9.15 -28.20
N LEU A 451 29.23 -8.11 -27.67
CA LEU A 451 28.09 -8.31 -26.78
C LEU A 451 26.82 -8.52 -27.60
N PRO A 452 26.08 -9.62 -27.40
CA PRO A 452 24.83 -9.86 -28.11
C PRO A 452 23.83 -8.74 -27.76
N PRO A 453 23.00 -8.31 -28.73
CA PRO A 453 21.97 -7.30 -28.48
C PRO A 453 20.98 -7.80 -27.43
N ALA A 454 20.46 -6.87 -26.62
CA ALA A 454 19.49 -7.21 -25.59
C ALA A 454 18.25 -7.87 -26.22
N SER A 455 17.78 -8.94 -25.57
CA SER A 455 16.71 -9.81 -26.05
C SER A 455 15.75 -10.17 -24.93
N ALA A 456 14.51 -10.51 -25.30
CA ALA A 456 13.49 -11.02 -24.39
C ALA A 456 13.85 -12.38 -23.76
N ASN A 457 14.95 -13.01 -24.20
CA ASN A 457 15.45 -14.31 -23.71
C ASN A 457 16.69 -14.20 -22.80
N ASP A 458 17.09 -13.00 -22.39
CA ASP A 458 18.32 -12.81 -21.60
C ASP A 458 18.15 -13.10 -20.10
N ASP A 459 17.08 -13.78 -19.70
CA ASP A 459 16.85 -14.21 -18.32
C ASP A 459 17.99 -15.10 -17.85
N LEU A 460 18.57 -14.80 -16.69
CA LEU A 460 19.60 -15.65 -16.10
C LEU A 460 18.96 -16.63 -15.13
N CYS A 461 19.12 -17.93 -15.39
CA CYS A 461 18.59 -19.00 -14.55
C CYS A 461 19.65 -20.08 -14.35
N TYR A 462 20.07 -20.25 -13.10
CA TYR A 462 21.06 -21.24 -12.71
C TYR A 462 20.38 -22.29 -11.84
N ARG A 463 20.55 -23.57 -12.17
CA ARG A 463 19.91 -24.69 -11.49
C ARG A 463 20.93 -25.45 -10.64
N PHE A 464 20.56 -25.74 -9.41
CA PHE A 464 21.27 -26.69 -8.55
C PHE A 464 20.32 -27.74 -7.99
N SER A 465 20.81 -28.96 -7.81
CA SER A 465 20.06 -30.07 -7.27
C SER A 465 21.03 -31.01 -6.56
N ARG A 466 20.80 -31.22 -5.26
CA ARG A 466 21.59 -32.16 -4.45
C ARG A 466 21.24 -33.61 -4.76
N TRP A 467 19.98 -33.88 -5.07
CA TRP A 467 19.45 -35.24 -5.16
C TRP A 467 19.50 -35.77 -6.59
N PHE A 468 19.22 -34.92 -7.58
CA PHE A 468 19.12 -35.35 -8.97
C PHE A 468 20.29 -34.80 -9.81
N PRO A 469 21.05 -35.66 -10.51
CA PRO A 469 21.96 -35.23 -11.57
C PRO A 469 21.25 -34.38 -12.65
N PRO A 470 22.00 -33.54 -13.40
CA PRO A 470 21.43 -32.62 -14.38
C PRO A 470 20.56 -33.25 -15.49
N ARG A 471 20.62 -34.57 -15.70
CA ARG A 471 19.95 -35.31 -16.79
C ARG A 471 19.12 -36.53 -16.36
N SER A 472 18.99 -36.80 -15.06
CA SER A 472 18.26 -37.96 -14.55
C SER A 472 16.91 -37.55 -13.98
N ASN A 473 15.83 -38.16 -14.45
CA ASN A 473 14.48 -38.06 -13.87
C ASN A 473 14.13 -39.27 -12.99
N PHE A 474 15.10 -40.12 -12.62
CA PHE A 474 14.85 -41.28 -11.77
C PHE A 474 14.52 -40.82 -10.34
N GLU A 475 13.43 -41.33 -9.78
CA GLU A 475 13.11 -41.13 -8.37
C GLU A 475 14.07 -41.93 -7.50
N ILE A 476 14.66 -41.26 -6.50
CA ILE A 476 15.54 -41.90 -5.53
C ILE A 476 14.66 -42.57 -4.48
N PRO A 477 14.81 -43.89 -4.22
CA PRO A 477 14.13 -44.56 -3.13
C PRO A 477 14.49 -43.93 -1.78
N ASP A 478 13.50 -43.82 -0.88
CA ASP A 478 13.66 -43.33 0.50
C ASP A 478 14.28 -41.92 0.59
N LEU A 479 14.00 -41.07 -0.40
CA LEU A 479 14.51 -39.70 -0.46
C LEU A 479 14.26 -38.88 0.83
N PRO A 480 13.09 -38.96 1.51
CA PRO A 480 12.88 -38.25 2.77
C PRO A 480 13.84 -38.68 3.90
N GLU A 481 14.17 -39.97 4.00
CA GLU A 481 15.09 -40.49 5.04
C GLU A 481 16.53 -40.07 4.77
N ARG A 482 16.97 -40.16 3.51
CA ARG A 482 18.29 -39.66 3.09
C ARG A 482 18.45 -38.16 3.32
N CYS A 483 17.38 -37.39 3.10
CA CYS A 483 17.34 -35.97 3.40
C CYS A 483 17.55 -35.71 4.89
N LEU A 484 16.91 -36.49 5.76
CA LEU A 484 17.02 -36.38 7.21
C LEU A 484 18.46 -36.65 7.70
N GLU A 485 19.09 -37.71 7.21
CA GLU A 485 20.47 -38.07 7.57
C GLU A 485 21.47 -37.01 7.11
N ALA A 486 21.36 -36.57 5.86
CA ALA A 486 22.22 -35.53 5.31
C ALA A 486 22.09 -34.22 6.11
N LEU A 487 20.86 -33.80 6.40
CA LEU A 487 20.61 -32.57 7.14
C LEU A 487 21.14 -32.62 8.59
N LYS A 488 20.96 -33.75 9.30
CA LYS A 488 21.52 -33.93 10.65
C LYS A 488 23.04 -33.82 10.67
N SER A 489 23.72 -34.27 9.62
CA SER A 489 25.17 -34.12 9.49
C SER A 489 25.58 -32.66 9.24
N ALA A 490 24.77 -31.92 8.48
CA ALA A 490 25.00 -30.57 7.98
C ALA A 490 24.82 -29.45 9.03
N ILE A 491 23.83 -29.59 9.92
CA ILE A 491 23.47 -28.54 10.89
C ILE A 491 24.61 -28.25 11.88
N LEU A 492 24.87 -26.96 12.10
CA LEU A 492 25.86 -26.47 13.06
C LEU A 492 25.17 -25.98 14.35
N PRO A 493 25.65 -26.36 15.55
CA PRO A 493 25.16 -25.77 16.79
C PRO A 493 25.44 -24.26 16.86
N LEU A 494 24.39 -23.44 16.97
CA LEU A 494 24.44 -21.97 16.84
C LEU A 494 25.20 -21.25 17.98
N HIS A 495 25.45 -21.94 19.09
CA HIS A 495 26.23 -21.44 20.23
C HIS A 495 27.73 -21.73 20.13
N SER A 496 28.16 -22.51 19.12
CA SER A 496 29.56 -22.85 18.94
C SER A 496 30.39 -21.64 18.48
N GLU A 497 31.69 -21.64 18.81
CA GLU A 497 32.62 -20.60 18.36
C GLU A 497 32.77 -20.56 16.83
N SER A 498 32.48 -21.66 16.13
CA SER A 498 32.47 -21.70 14.67
C SER A 498 31.23 -21.08 14.04
N ALA A 499 30.14 -20.91 14.80
CA ALA A 499 28.90 -20.28 14.31
C ALA A 499 28.91 -18.75 14.41
N ARG A 500 29.64 -18.23 15.40
CA ARG A 500 29.61 -16.82 15.81
C ARG A 500 30.95 -16.14 15.50
N GLY A 501 30.90 -14.87 15.11
CA GLY A 501 32.10 -14.09 14.84
C GLY A 501 31.83 -12.60 14.90
N PRO A 502 32.83 -11.75 14.59
CA PRO A 502 32.62 -10.31 14.53
C PRO A 502 31.61 -9.94 13.41
N PRO A 503 30.75 -8.93 13.61
CA PRO A 503 29.83 -8.47 12.59
C PRO A 503 30.55 -8.08 11.28
N VAL A 504 29.90 -8.31 10.14
CA VAL A 504 30.46 -7.94 8.83
C VAL A 504 30.28 -6.44 8.59
N ASP A 505 31.36 -5.68 8.75
CA ASP A 505 31.38 -4.22 8.56
C ASP A 505 31.66 -3.78 7.10
N SER A 506 32.28 -4.64 6.29
CA SER A 506 32.62 -4.36 4.88
C SER A 506 32.43 -5.60 4.02
N MET A 507 31.90 -5.41 2.81
CA MET A 507 31.77 -6.49 1.82
C MET A 507 33.08 -6.84 1.11
N GLU A 508 34.10 -5.99 1.19
CA GLU A 508 35.40 -6.21 0.52
C GLU A 508 36.10 -7.49 1.03
N SER A 509 35.84 -7.87 2.28
CA SER A 509 36.40 -9.09 2.88
C SER A 509 35.65 -10.38 2.48
N GLN A 510 34.51 -10.28 1.79
CA GLN A 510 33.62 -11.40 1.49
C GLN A 510 33.95 -12.08 0.14
N SER A 511 35.22 -12.38 -0.11
CA SER A 511 35.72 -12.97 -1.36
C SER A 511 35.67 -14.51 -1.41
N ARG A 512 35.11 -15.17 -0.39
CA ARG A 512 35.10 -16.64 -0.30
C ARG A 512 34.38 -17.32 -1.48
N TYR A 513 33.30 -16.72 -1.96
CA TYR A 513 32.44 -17.26 -3.00
C TYR A 513 32.44 -16.39 -4.27
N CYS A 514 33.54 -15.68 -4.52
CA CYS A 514 33.77 -14.91 -5.75
C CYS A 514 35.24 -14.50 -5.87
N SER A 515 35.80 -14.49 -7.09
CA SER A 515 37.08 -13.84 -7.38
C SER A 515 37.19 -12.43 -6.79
N GLU A 516 38.22 -12.22 -5.95
CA GLU A 516 38.51 -10.95 -5.29
C GLU A 516 38.61 -9.76 -6.29
N PRO A 517 39.33 -9.86 -7.43
CA PRO A 517 39.31 -8.82 -8.47
C PRO A 517 37.91 -8.43 -8.99
N LEU A 518 37.01 -9.40 -9.16
CA LEU A 518 35.66 -9.14 -9.66
C LEU A 518 34.79 -8.46 -8.60
N LEU A 519 34.92 -8.90 -7.34
CA LEU A 519 34.22 -8.28 -6.22
C LEU A 519 34.62 -6.81 -6.07
N PHE A 520 35.94 -6.52 -6.13
CA PHE A 520 36.44 -5.15 -6.08
C PHE A 520 36.00 -4.31 -7.28
N GLU A 521 36.01 -4.85 -8.50
CA GLU A 521 35.52 -4.15 -9.69
C GLU A 521 34.06 -3.72 -9.53
N MET A 522 33.19 -4.62 -9.06
CA MET A 522 31.78 -4.30 -8.82
C MET A 522 31.61 -3.23 -7.74
N LEU A 523 32.28 -3.39 -6.60
CA LEU A 523 32.21 -2.44 -5.48
C LEU A 523 32.74 -1.06 -5.89
N PHE A 524 33.79 -1.02 -6.71
CA PHE A 524 34.32 0.22 -7.28
C PHE A 524 33.26 0.97 -8.09
N TYR A 525 32.53 0.29 -8.98
CA TYR A 525 31.47 0.95 -9.75
C TYR A 525 30.27 1.37 -8.89
N LYS A 526 29.86 0.56 -7.90
CA LYS A 526 28.82 0.93 -6.93
C LYS A 526 29.20 2.21 -6.17
N ASN A 527 30.40 2.25 -5.60
CA ASN A 527 30.92 3.40 -4.85
C ASN A 527 31.12 4.64 -5.74
N SER A 528 31.42 4.45 -7.02
CA SER A 528 31.56 5.54 -7.99
C SER A 528 30.22 6.21 -8.31
N LEU A 529 29.11 5.46 -8.28
CA LEU A 529 27.78 6.01 -8.44
C LEU A 529 27.33 6.81 -7.22
N ASP A 530 27.73 6.42 -6.01
CA ASP A 530 27.42 7.16 -4.77
C ASP A 530 27.96 8.61 -4.78
N LYS A 531 28.98 8.90 -5.60
CA LYS A 531 29.52 10.25 -5.79
C LYS A 531 28.67 11.15 -6.68
N ARG A 532 27.67 10.61 -7.39
CA ARG A 532 26.83 11.33 -8.36
C ARG A 532 25.46 11.66 -7.75
N SER A 533 24.78 12.68 -8.26
CA SER A 533 23.46 13.07 -7.75
C SER A 533 22.40 12.01 -8.03
N ARG A 534 21.42 11.89 -7.13
CA ARG A 534 20.34 10.89 -7.22
C ARG A 534 19.53 11.09 -8.51
N GLU A 535 19.30 12.33 -8.93
CA GLU A 535 18.55 12.68 -10.13
C GLU A 535 19.27 12.20 -11.39
N ALA A 536 20.60 12.39 -11.44
CA ALA A 536 21.42 11.98 -12.57
C ALA A 536 21.45 10.45 -12.70
N ILE A 537 21.63 9.74 -11.58
CA ILE A 537 21.54 8.26 -11.53
C ILE A 537 20.15 7.79 -11.97
N MET A 538 19.07 8.44 -11.49
CA MET A 538 17.72 8.07 -11.86
C MET A 538 17.44 8.25 -13.36
N SER A 539 17.89 9.35 -13.96
CA SER A 539 17.80 9.61 -15.40
C SER A 539 18.61 8.61 -16.21
N ALA A 540 19.89 8.42 -15.86
CA ALA A 540 20.78 7.47 -16.54
C ALA A 540 20.28 6.03 -16.46
N ARG A 541 19.69 5.64 -15.33
CA ARG A 541 19.07 4.33 -15.15
C ARG A 541 17.87 4.10 -16.07
N LEU A 542 17.05 5.12 -16.31
CA LEU A 542 15.91 5.01 -17.23
C LEU A 542 16.38 4.89 -18.69
N ARG A 543 17.43 5.61 -19.05
CA ARG A 543 17.98 5.61 -20.42
C ARG A 543 18.86 4.40 -20.74
N SER A 544 19.58 3.86 -19.76
CA SER A 544 20.59 2.80 -19.99
C SER A 544 20.05 1.37 -19.90
N ASN A 545 18.91 1.15 -19.24
CA ASN A 545 18.30 -0.17 -19.07
C ASN A 545 17.45 -0.55 -20.30
N PRO A 546 17.82 -1.55 -21.10
CA PRO A 546 17.07 -1.94 -22.30
C PRO A 546 15.66 -2.49 -22.00
N TYR A 547 15.38 -2.90 -20.75
CA TYR A 547 14.09 -3.48 -20.36
C TYR A 547 13.18 -2.48 -19.61
N GLU A 548 13.53 -1.19 -19.53
CA GLU A 548 12.82 -0.24 -18.65
C GLU A 548 11.38 0.05 -19.11
N ASP A 549 11.10 0.05 -20.42
CA ASP A 549 9.78 0.36 -20.98
C ASP A 549 8.70 -0.71 -20.73
N ILE A 550 9.08 -1.89 -20.24
CA ILE A 550 8.15 -2.90 -19.73
C ILE A 550 7.31 -2.35 -18.57
N ARG A 551 7.94 -1.56 -17.70
CA ARG A 551 7.35 -0.92 -16.51
C ARG A 551 6.45 -1.90 -15.74
N SER A 552 5.20 -1.52 -15.48
CA SER A 552 4.22 -2.32 -14.73
C SER A 552 3.20 -3.04 -15.62
N GLY A 553 3.28 -2.89 -16.95
CA GLY A 553 2.23 -3.34 -17.86
C GLY A 553 0.83 -2.90 -17.39
N ILE A 554 -0.08 -3.88 -17.29
CA ILE A 554 -1.46 -3.70 -16.82
C ILE A 554 -1.62 -3.69 -15.28
N PHE A 555 -0.55 -3.97 -14.54
CA PHE A 555 -0.56 -4.17 -13.09
C PHE A 555 -0.23 -2.90 -12.30
N MET A 556 -0.33 -2.98 -10.97
CA MET A 556 -0.08 -1.85 -10.08
C MET A 556 1.38 -1.43 -9.99
N ASN A 557 2.30 -2.36 -10.17
CA ASN A 557 3.72 -2.14 -9.99
C ASN A 557 4.53 -3.11 -10.87
N ARG A 558 5.85 -2.87 -10.93
CA ARG A 558 6.78 -3.70 -11.70
C ARG A 558 6.97 -5.11 -11.12
N ALA A 559 6.69 -5.30 -9.83
CA ALA A 559 6.82 -6.60 -9.19
C ALA A 559 5.90 -7.64 -9.85
N ALA A 560 4.67 -7.27 -10.20
CA ALA A 560 3.77 -8.15 -10.95
C ALA A 560 4.39 -8.66 -12.27
N MET A 561 5.10 -7.79 -13.00
CA MET A 561 5.80 -8.17 -14.24
C MET A 561 6.98 -9.12 -13.98
N LYS A 562 7.62 -9.07 -12.81
CA LYS A 562 8.64 -10.04 -12.43
C LYS A 562 8.07 -11.43 -12.25
N MET A 563 6.91 -11.55 -11.60
CA MET A 563 6.23 -12.83 -11.52
C MET A 563 5.72 -13.30 -12.89
N ALA A 564 5.24 -12.40 -13.76
CA ALA A 564 4.90 -12.76 -15.13
C ALA A 564 6.08 -13.35 -15.92
N ASN A 565 7.24 -12.71 -15.80
CA ASN A 565 8.48 -13.16 -16.42
C ASN A 565 8.93 -14.51 -15.87
N MET A 566 8.96 -14.68 -14.55
CA MET A 566 9.40 -15.93 -13.92
C MET A 566 8.40 -17.07 -14.17
N ASP A 567 7.10 -16.82 -14.15
CA ASP A 567 6.10 -17.85 -14.44
C ASP A 567 6.28 -18.41 -15.86
N VAL A 568 6.53 -17.56 -16.86
CA VAL A 568 6.82 -18.04 -18.23
C VAL A 568 8.19 -18.71 -18.33
N LEU A 569 9.20 -18.20 -17.63
CA LEU A 569 10.55 -18.81 -17.60
C LEU A 569 10.52 -20.26 -17.12
N PHE A 570 9.63 -20.56 -16.18
CA PHE A 570 9.40 -21.90 -15.66
C PHE A 570 8.15 -22.58 -16.28
N SER A 571 7.76 -22.22 -17.50
CA SER A 571 6.68 -22.88 -18.25
C SER A 571 5.32 -22.92 -17.54
N GLY A 572 5.00 -21.88 -16.78
CA GLY A 572 3.70 -21.69 -16.11
C GLY A 572 3.54 -22.49 -14.82
N ILE A 573 4.60 -23.07 -14.23
CA ILE A 573 4.46 -23.94 -13.05
C ILE A 573 3.85 -23.24 -11.83
N PHE A 574 3.92 -21.91 -11.72
CA PHE A 574 3.39 -21.17 -10.57
C PHE A 574 1.88 -20.91 -10.74
N SER A 575 1.42 -20.70 -11.97
CA SER A 575 0.01 -20.53 -12.31
C SER A 575 -0.70 -21.81 -12.79
N ALA A 576 0.02 -22.93 -12.89
CA ALA A 576 -0.51 -24.22 -13.35
C ALA A 576 -1.66 -24.75 -12.49
N ASN A 577 -2.50 -25.59 -13.09
CA ASN A 577 -3.57 -26.26 -12.36
C ASN A 577 -3.00 -27.23 -11.31
N PRO A 578 -3.52 -27.19 -10.08
CA PRO A 578 -3.11 -28.13 -9.06
C PRO A 578 -3.61 -29.55 -9.45
N PRO A 579 -2.92 -30.58 -8.95
CA PRO A 579 -3.34 -31.97 -9.18
C PRO A 579 -4.77 -32.19 -8.63
N HIS A 580 -5.55 -33.03 -9.31
CA HIS A 580 -6.93 -33.41 -8.92
C HIS A 580 -8.01 -32.31 -8.97
N GLY A 581 -7.75 -31.16 -9.60
CA GLY A 581 -8.78 -30.13 -9.81
C GLY A 581 -9.19 -29.37 -8.54
N GLU A 582 -8.30 -29.31 -7.55
CA GLU A 582 -8.50 -28.52 -6.33
C GLU A 582 -8.24 -27.01 -6.54
N ILE A 583 -8.43 -26.20 -5.49
CA ILE A 583 -8.18 -24.76 -5.52
C ILE A 583 -6.67 -24.52 -5.42
N LEU A 584 -6.11 -23.67 -6.29
CA LEU A 584 -4.71 -23.28 -6.16
C LEU A 584 -4.54 -22.32 -4.97
N HIS A 585 -4.08 -22.84 -3.84
CA HIS A 585 -3.70 -22.05 -2.67
C HIS A 585 -2.28 -21.49 -2.80
N PHE A 586 -2.09 -20.18 -2.59
CA PHE A 586 -0.77 -19.55 -2.53
C PHE A 586 -0.67 -18.56 -1.35
N ALA A 587 0.56 -18.28 -0.91
CA ALA A 587 0.85 -17.23 0.07
C ALA A 587 1.81 -16.19 -0.50
N ASP A 588 1.62 -14.91 -0.16
CA ASP A 588 2.44 -13.78 -0.58
C ASP A 588 2.92 -13.00 0.66
N ILE A 589 4.17 -13.21 1.04
CA ILE A 589 4.75 -12.70 2.29
C ILE A 589 5.75 -11.57 2.03
N CYS A 590 5.83 -10.61 2.95
CA CYS A 590 6.64 -9.39 2.77
C CYS A 590 6.33 -8.66 1.45
N ALA A 591 5.05 -8.67 1.05
CA ALA A 591 4.67 -8.45 -0.35
C ALA A 591 3.91 -7.15 -0.64
N GLY A 592 3.79 -6.24 0.33
CA GLY A 592 3.14 -4.95 0.09
C GLY A 592 3.85 -4.19 -1.05
N PRO A 593 3.11 -3.68 -2.06
CA PRO A 593 1.66 -3.46 -2.10
C PRO A 593 0.79 -4.60 -2.68
N GLY A 594 1.36 -5.74 -3.08
CA GLY A 594 0.63 -6.93 -3.55
C GLY A 594 0.84 -7.33 -5.02
N GLY A 595 1.88 -6.83 -5.69
CA GLY A 595 2.07 -7.02 -7.14
C GLY A 595 2.07 -8.48 -7.63
N PHE A 596 2.76 -9.38 -6.91
CA PHE A 596 2.83 -10.81 -7.25
C PHE A 596 1.46 -11.48 -7.20
N SER A 597 0.70 -11.17 -6.15
CA SER A 597 -0.69 -11.60 -6.00
C SER A 597 -1.61 -11.06 -7.11
N GLU A 598 -1.42 -9.84 -7.61
CA GLU A 598 -2.22 -9.29 -8.73
C GLU A 598 -2.04 -10.14 -9.99
N TYR A 599 -0.78 -10.48 -10.28
CA TYR A 599 -0.42 -11.25 -11.44
C TYR A 599 -1.04 -12.65 -11.40
N LEU A 600 -0.88 -13.39 -10.30
CA LEU A 600 -1.38 -14.77 -10.22
C LEU A 600 -2.91 -14.84 -10.29
N THR A 601 -3.59 -13.94 -9.57
CA THR A 601 -5.06 -13.88 -9.58
C THR A 601 -5.57 -13.46 -10.96
N TRP A 602 -4.91 -12.50 -11.63
CA TRP A 602 -5.21 -12.16 -13.03
C TRP A 602 -4.96 -13.33 -13.98
N ARG A 603 -3.79 -13.98 -13.91
CA ARG A 603 -3.39 -15.06 -14.84
C ARG A 603 -4.41 -16.21 -14.83
N ARG A 604 -4.88 -16.61 -13.65
CA ARG A 604 -5.89 -17.67 -13.49
C ARG A 604 -7.32 -17.20 -13.75
N GLY A 605 -7.60 -15.91 -13.58
CA GLY A 605 -8.87 -15.31 -13.97
C GLY A 605 -8.99 -15.02 -15.48
N CYS A 606 -7.89 -14.82 -16.19
CA CYS A 606 -7.89 -14.28 -17.54
C CYS A 606 -8.24 -15.34 -18.61
N PRO A 607 -9.27 -15.11 -19.45
CA PRO A 607 -9.64 -16.04 -20.54
C PRO A 607 -8.55 -16.15 -21.62
N LEU A 608 -7.73 -15.11 -21.81
CA LEU A 608 -6.71 -15.05 -22.87
C LEU A 608 -5.58 -16.07 -22.66
N SER A 609 -5.37 -16.54 -21.42
CA SER A 609 -4.26 -17.43 -21.08
C SER A 609 -4.59 -18.91 -21.26
N SER A 610 -5.86 -19.27 -21.47
CA SER A 610 -6.26 -20.66 -21.57
C SER A 610 -7.35 -20.85 -22.62
N LYS A 611 -7.20 -21.83 -23.51
CA LYS A 611 -8.28 -22.31 -24.39
C LYS A 611 -9.45 -22.93 -23.60
N LEU A 612 -9.44 -22.84 -22.27
CA LEU A 612 -10.42 -23.41 -21.37
C LEU A 612 -11.52 -22.38 -21.08
N PRO A 613 -12.80 -22.70 -21.33
CA PRO A 613 -13.90 -21.78 -21.13
C PRO A 613 -14.30 -21.64 -19.64
N HIS A 614 -13.37 -21.82 -18.69
CA HIS A 614 -13.69 -22.05 -17.28
C HIS A 614 -12.85 -21.18 -16.34
N PHE A 615 -13.51 -20.53 -15.38
CA PHE A 615 -12.87 -19.79 -14.29
C PHE A 615 -12.01 -20.74 -13.44
N GLN A 616 -10.71 -20.47 -13.35
CA GLN A 616 -9.79 -21.34 -12.61
C GLN A 616 -9.71 -20.93 -11.13
N PRO A 617 -9.97 -21.84 -10.18
CA PRO A 617 -9.98 -21.51 -8.77
C PRO A 617 -8.56 -21.17 -8.28
N ILE A 618 -8.45 -20.07 -7.54
CA ILE A 618 -7.22 -19.59 -6.91
C ILE A 618 -7.55 -18.87 -5.60
N ARG A 619 -6.77 -19.11 -4.56
CA ARG A 619 -6.93 -18.46 -3.26
C ARG A 619 -5.57 -18.03 -2.70
N GLY A 620 -5.46 -16.76 -2.34
CA GLY A 620 -4.23 -16.15 -1.86
C GLY A 620 -4.33 -15.67 -0.42
N TYR A 621 -3.23 -15.80 0.32
CA TYR A 621 -3.07 -15.31 1.69
C TYR A 621 -1.86 -14.40 1.77
N GLY A 622 -2.01 -13.19 2.30
CA GLY A 622 -0.95 -12.19 2.35
C GLY A 622 -0.46 -11.91 3.77
N MET A 623 0.83 -11.67 3.96
CA MET A 623 1.34 -11.09 5.21
C MET A 623 2.42 -10.04 4.90
N THR A 624 2.26 -8.82 5.39
CA THR A 624 3.22 -7.73 5.18
C THR A 624 3.11 -6.72 6.31
N LEU A 625 4.15 -5.92 6.53
CA LEU A 625 4.15 -4.85 7.54
C LEU A 625 3.03 -3.84 7.27
N ARG A 626 2.29 -3.46 8.31
CA ARG A 626 1.32 -2.37 8.26
C ARG A 626 1.99 -1.02 7.99
N GLY A 627 1.21 -0.06 7.48
CA GLY A 627 1.66 1.32 7.21
C GLY A 627 1.98 1.55 5.73
N ASP A 628 3.10 2.19 5.43
CA ASP A 628 3.45 2.57 4.05
C ASP A 628 3.71 1.38 3.12
N CYS A 629 4.14 0.27 3.71
CA CYS A 629 4.44 -1.01 3.07
C CYS A 629 3.25 -1.99 3.08
N ASP A 630 2.02 -1.51 3.31
CA ASP A 630 0.83 -2.35 3.37
C ASP A 630 0.27 -2.70 1.97
N PHE A 631 -0.57 -3.74 1.89
CA PHE A 631 -1.28 -4.15 0.69
C PHE A 631 -2.21 -3.03 0.19
N LYS A 632 -2.06 -2.65 -1.09
CA LYS A 632 -2.89 -1.62 -1.72
C LYS A 632 -4.02 -2.28 -2.49
N LEU A 633 -4.92 -2.97 -1.79
CA LEU A 633 -6.03 -3.73 -2.39
C LEU A 633 -6.94 -2.90 -3.30
N ARG A 634 -7.13 -1.60 -3.02
CA ARG A 634 -7.88 -0.69 -3.91
C ARG A 634 -7.23 -0.50 -5.28
N LYS A 635 -5.92 -0.75 -5.36
CA LYS A 635 -5.15 -0.73 -6.60
C LYS A 635 -5.06 -2.13 -7.23
N PHE A 636 -5.71 -3.19 -6.70
CA PHE A 636 -5.91 -4.44 -7.44
C PHE A 636 -7.01 -4.25 -8.48
N VAL A 637 -6.57 -3.98 -9.71
CA VAL A 637 -7.47 -3.67 -10.81
C VAL A 637 -7.34 -4.73 -11.90
N ALA A 638 -6.18 -5.38 -12.05
CA ALA A 638 -6.02 -6.43 -13.07
C ALA A 638 -6.55 -7.80 -12.62
N GLY A 639 -6.45 -8.16 -11.34
CA GLY A 639 -6.91 -9.45 -10.80
C GLY A 639 -8.15 -9.34 -9.89
N PRO A 640 -8.89 -10.45 -9.66
CA PRO A 640 -9.97 -10.49 -8.68
C PRO A 640 -9.41 -10.40 -7.25
N VAL A 641 -9.58 -9.24 -6.61
CA VAL A 641 -9.11 -8.99 -5.23
C VAL A 641 -9.79 -9.87 -4.20
N GLU A 642 -11.00 -10.33 -4.51
CA GLU A 642 -11.83 -11.12 -3.62
C GLU A 642 -11.21 -12.50 -3.32
N ASN A 643 -10.29 -12.95 -4.19
CA ASN A 643 -9.54 -14.19 -4.06
C ASN A 643 -8.29 -14.05 -3.18
N PHE A 644 -7.99 -12.86 -2.65
CA PHE A 644 -6.80 -12.60 -1.84
C PHE A 644 -7.16 -12.00 -0.48
N ARG A 645 -6.57 -12.51 0.61
CA ARG A 645 -6.81 -12.01 1.97
C ARG A 645 -5.51 -11.67 2.69
N PRO A 646 -5.33 -10.41 3.11
CA PRO A 646 -4.22 -10.04 3.98
C PRO A 646 -4.47 -10.51 5.42
N TYR A 647 -3.39 -10.87 6.10
CA TYR A 647 -3.34 -11.34 7.48
C TYR A 647 -2.09 -10.74 8.15
N TYR A 648 -2.25 -10.14 9.34
CA TYR A 648 -1.19 -9.36 9.99
C TYR A 648 -0.64 -10.01 11.26
N GLY A 649 -0.91 -11.30 11.48
CA GLY A 649 -0.44 -12.01 12.66
C GLY A 649 -1.19 -11.67 13.95
N ALA A 650 -0.87 -12.38 15.03
CA ALA A 650 -1.49 -12.16 16.35
C ALA A 650 -1.14 -10.79 16.96
N ALA A 651 0.02 -10.22 16.62
CA ALA A 651 0.41 -8.87 17.04
C ALA A 651 -0.24 -7.75 16.20
N ASP A 652 -0.93 -8.11 15.12
CA ASP A 652 -1.58 -7.20 14.18
C ASP A 652 -0.66 -6.13 13.56
N ASP A 653 0.63 -6.43 13.38
CA ASP A 653 1.60 -5.54 12.74
C ASP A 653 2.16 -6.08 11.41
N GLY A 654 1.94 -7.38 11.15
CA GLY A 654 2.42 -8.08 9.95
C GLY A 654 3.93 -8.30 9.90
N ASP A 655 4.61 -8.19 11.05
CA ASP A 655 6.05 -8.41 11.14
C ASP A 655 6.39 -9.91 11.09
N ILE A 656 7.04 -10.34 10.02
CA ILE A 656 7.41 -11.74 9.79
C ILE A 656 8.50 -12.23 10.75
N THR A 657 9.28 -11.33 11.37
CA THR A 657 10.35 -11.74 12.29
C THR A 657 9.81 -12.15 13.66
N LYS A 658 8.54 -11.82 13.96
CA LYS A 658 7.89 -12.16 15.22
C LYS A 658 7.27 -13.55 15.15
N TRP A 659 7.64 -14.38 16.11
CA TRP A 659 7.12 -15.75 16.23
C TRP A 659 5.60 -15.81 16.27
N CYS A 660 4.97 -14.98 17.10
CA CYS A 660 3.52 -15.01 17.30
C CYS A 660 2.74 -14.78 15.99
N ASN A 661 3.31 -14.00 15.06
CA ASN A 661 2.72 -13.76 13.75
C ASN A 661 2.89 -14.96 12.82
N LEU A 662 4.08 -15.56 12.77
CA LEU A 662 4.34 -16.78 11.99
C LEU A 662 3.43 -17.93 12.43
N ALA A 663 3.35 -18.17 13.75
CA ALA A 663 2.55 -19.26 14.31
C ALA A 663 1.05 -19.06 14.05
N SER A 664 0.54 -17.82 14.22
CA SER A 664 -0.88 -17.55 13.97
C SER A 664 -1.21 -17.61 12.47
N PHE A 665 -0.30 -17.16 11.60
CA PHE A 665 -0.46 -17.28 10.14
C PHE A 665 -0.51 -18.74 9.70
N ALA A 666 0.41 -19.59 10.19
CA ALA A 666 0.39 -21.03 9.93
C ALA A 666 -0.92 -21.68 10.38
N LYS A 667 -1.46 -21.29 11.54
CA LYS A 667 -2.76 -21.78 12.04
C LYS A 667 -3.92 -21.42 11.11
N THR A 668 -3.95 -20.20 10.60
CA THR A 668 -4.95 -19.77 9.61
C THR A 668 -4.84 -20.59 8.32
N ILE A 669 -3.63 -20.84 7.82
CA ILE A 669 -3.42 -21.66 6.61
C ILE A 669 -3.91 -23.10 6.81
N VAL A 670 -3.61 -23.73 7.95
CA VAL A 670 -4.10 -25.10 8.25
C VAL A 670 -5.61 -25.17 8.16
N SER A 671 -6.31 -24.22 8.80
CA SER A 671 -7.78 -24.19 8.79
C SER A 671 -8.37 -23.97 7.40
N ALA A 672 -7.64 -23.27 6.52
CA ALA A 672 -8.12 -22.88 5.20
C ALA A 672 -7.72 -23.84 4.07
N THR A 673 -6.87 -24.82 4.36
CA THR A 673 -6.33 -25.80 3.39
C THR A 673 -6.51 -27.26 3.83
N ASP A 674 -7.38 -27.50 4.81
CA ASP A 674 -7.63 -28.83 5.40
C ASP A 674 -6.34 -29.53 5.84
N GLY A 675 -5.42 -28.76 6.45
CA GLY A 675 -4.12 -29.24 6.93
C GLY A 675 -3.08 -29.54 5.85
N LYS A 676 -3.39 -29.42 4.56
CA LYS A 676 -2.43 -29.71 3.48
C LYS A 676 -1.34 -28.66 3.31
N GLY A 677 -1.65 -27.38 3.55
CA GLY A 677 -0.78 -26.24 3.26
C GLY A 677 -0.94 -25.65 1.86
N VAL A 678 -0.19 -24.60 1.55
CA VAL A 678 -0.27 -23.89 0.26
C VAL A 678 0.63 -24.54 -0.81
N HIS A 679 0.28 -24.38 -2.09
CA HIS A 679 1.06 -24.90 -3.22
C HIS A 679 2.29 -24.05 -3.53
N LEU A 680 2.17 -22.75 -3.30
CA LEU A 680 3.17 -21.76 -3.66
C LEU A 680 3.30 -20.73 -2.54
N VAL A 681 4.53 -20.44 -2.13
CA VAL A 681 4.86 -19.28 -1.29
C VAL A 681 5.72 -18.34 -2.12
N MET A 682 5.35 -17.07 -2.19
CA MET A 682 6.11 -16.00 -2.82
C MET A 682 6.52 -14.97 -1.79
N ALA A 683 7.72 -14.44 -1.92
CA ALA A 683 8.25 -13.44 -1.01
C ALA A 683 9.07 -12.38 -1.77
N ASP A 684 8.78 -11.10 -1.55
CA ASP A 684 9.50 -9.96 -2.17
C ASP A 684 10.10 -9.03 -1.09
N GLY A 685 10.58 -9.62 0.01
CA GLY A 685 11.08 -8.88 1.16
C GLY A 685 12.28 -7.99 0.84
N GLY A 686 12.19 -6.73 1.26
CA GLY A 686 13.27 -5.75 1.20
C GLY A 686 12.89 -4.48 1.95
N PHE A 687 13.88 -3.74 2.41
CA PHE A 687 13.70 -2.46 3.10
C PHE A 687 14.71 -1.44 2.57
N ASP A 688 14.51 -0.18 2.94
CA ASP A 688 15.38 0.90 2.51
C ASP A 688 16.75 0.80 3.19
N VAL A 689 17.82 0.79 2.37
CA VAL A 689 19.22 0.71 2.79
C VAL A 689 20.02 1.88 2.23
N SER A 690 19.37 3.03 2.04
CA SER A 690 19.98 4.24 1.45
C SER A 690 21.29 4.69 2.13
N ASP A 691 21.53 4.33 3.39
CA ASP A 691 22.76 4.64 4.12
C ASP A 691 23.91 3.63 3.88
N GLY A 692 23.67 2.50 3.19
CA GLY A 692 24.64 1.41 3.03
C GLY A 692 24.28 0.33 1.99
N TYR A 693 24.14 0.69 0.71
CA TYR A 693 23.78 -0.25 -0.37
C TYR A 693 24.67 -1.50 -0.46
N ASN A 694 25.97 -1.37 -0.19
CA ASN A 694 26.88 -2.53 -0.24
C ASN A 694 26.57 -3.56 0.85
N LEU A 695 26.11 -3.14 2.03
CA LEU A 695 25.79 -4.04 3.16
C LEU A 695 24.36 -4.60 3.09
N GLN A 696 23.66 -4.44 1.98
CA GLN A 696 22.26 -4.86 1.84
C GLN A 696 22.05 -6.36 2.12
N GLU A 697 22.99 -7.21 1.73
CA GLU A 697 22.95 -8.65 2.05
C GLU A 697 23.00 -8.90 3.55
N VAL A 698 23.97 -8.30 4.25
CA VAL A 698 24.18 -8.45 5.70
C VAL A 698 22.97 -7.97 6.47
N LEU A 699 22.44 -6.80 6.13
CA LEU A 699 21.26 -6.23 6.79
C LEU A 699 20.00 -7.08 6.53
N SER A 700 19.88 -7.71 5.36
CA SER A 700 18.70 -8.51 4.98
C SER A 700 18.74 -9.95 5.49
N LYS A 701 19.84 -10.41 6.09
CA LYS A 701 20.01 -11.83 6.46
C LYS A 701 18.90 -12.38 7.35
N HIS A 702 18.38 -11.57 8.26
CA HIS A 702 17.29 -11.97 9.16
C HIS A 702 15.96 -12.14 8.39
N ILE A 703 15.65 -11.25 7.44
CA ILE A 703 14.43 -11.38 6.63
C ILE A 703 14.54 -12.56 5.65
N TYR A 704 15.74 -12.89 5.16
CA TYR A 704 15.94 -14.10 4.36
C TYR A 704 15.60 -15.36 5.16
N LEU A 705 16.11 -15.46 6.39
CA LEU A 705 15.83 -16.57 7.29
C LEU A 705 14.33 -16.68 7.57
N CYS A 706 13.66 -15.59 7.93
CA CYS A 706 12.23 -15.60 8.25
C CYS A 706 11.34 -15.92 7.05
N GLN A 707 11.69 -15.48 5.83
CA GLN A 707 10.97 -15.85 4.61
C GLN A 707 11.09 -17.36 4.31
N CYS A 708 12.31 -17.91 4.41
CA CYS A 708 12.54 -19.36 4.26
C CYS A 708 11.80 -20.16 5.34
N LEU A 709 11.88 -19.73 6.59
CA LEU A 709 11.18 -20.34 7.72
C LEU A 709 9.67 -20.34 7.51
N CYS A 710 9.09 -19.20 7.13
CA CYS A 710 7.66 -19.10 6.86
C CYS A 710 7.23 -20.03 5.71
N ALA A 711 8.05 -20.14 4.66
CA ALA A 711 7.77 -21.05 3.56
C ALA A 711 7.73 -22.51 4.03
N LEU A 712 8.72 -22.96 4.81
CA LEU A 712 8.79 -24.33 5.31
C LEU A 712 7.61 -24.69 6.25
N THR A 713 7.10 -23.72 7.01
CA THR A 713 5.99 -24.00 7.94
C THR A 713 4.65 -24.16 7.23
N ILE A 714 4.40 -23.47 6.11
CA ILE A 714 3.06 -23.43 5.47
C ILE A 714 2.97 -24.17 4.12
N LEU A 715 4.10 -24.58 3.54
CA LEU A 715 4.12 -25.31 2.27
C LEU A 715 3.64 -26.75 2.44
N ARG A 716 2.94 -27.22 1.41
CA ARG A 716 2.61 -28.63 1.25
C ARG A 716 3.78 -29.43 0.66
N PRO A 717 3.80 -30.76 0.81
CA PRO A 717 4.70 -31.64 0.08
C PRO A 717 4.59 -31.43 -1.44
N GLY A 718 5.73 -31.33 -2.12
CA GLY A 718 5.80 -30.98 -3.54
C GLY A 718 5.52 -29.50 -3.87
N GLY A 719 5.26 -28.66 -2.86
CA GLY A 719 5.05 -27.22 -3.01
C GLY A 719 6.30 -26.48 -3.48
N ARG A 720 6.11 -25.21 -3.86
CA ARG A 720 7.15 -24.35 -4.46
C ARG A 720 7.33 -23.07 -3.66
N PHE A 721 8.55 -22.57 -3.62
CA PHE A 721 8.90 -21.34 -2.91
C PHE A 721 9.66 -20.41 -3.84
N ILE A 722 9.34 -19.11 -3.80
CA ILE A 722 10.09 -18.06 -4.48
C ILE A 722 10.36 -16.97 -3.46
N THR A 723 11.62 -16.54 -3.34
CA THR A 723 11.98 -15.41 -2.50
C THR A 723 13.00 -14.51 -3.15
N LYS A 724 12.86 -13.22 -2.93
CA LYS A 724 13.86 -12.22 -3.32
C LYS A 724 15.08 -12.31 -2.42
N LEU A 725 16.24 -12.23 -3.07
CA LEU A 725 17.56 -12.10 -2.47
C LEU A 725 18.32 -10.93 -3.12
N PHE A 726 19.40 -10.51 -2.49
CA PHE A 726 20.36 -9.57 -3.04
C PHE A 726 21.67 -10.30 -3.36
N ASP A 727 22.80 -9.75 -2.94
CA ASP A 727 24.08 -10.43 -3.03
C ASP A 727 24.06 -11.73 -2.17
N THR A 728 24.93 -12.67 -2.52
CA THR A 728 25.03 -14.01 -1.92
C THR A 728 26.51 -14.35 -1.68
N PHE A 729 27.24 -13.46 -1.02
CA PHE A 729 28.68 -13.58 -0.73
C PHE A 729 29.00 -14.00 0.70
N THR A 730 28.11 -13.72 1.64
CA THR A 730 28.31 -14.03 3.06
C THR A 730 28.10 -15.52 3.32
N ASP A 731 28.89 -16.08 4.23
CA ASP A 731 28.73 -17.49 4.61
C ASP A 731 27.32 -17.80 5.12
N PHE A 732 26.69 -16.88 5.87
CA PHE A 732 25.34 -17.05 6.39
C PHE A 732 24.33 -17.29 5.27
N THR A 733 24.38 -16.46 4.21
CA THR A 733 23.45 -16.56 3.10
C THR A 733 23.71 -17.84 2.30
N VAL A 734 24.97 -18.20 2.06
CA VAL A 734 25.32 -19.45 1.36
C VAL A 734 24.87 -20.67 2.15
N ASP A 735 25.08 -20.70 3.47
CA ASP A 735 24.61 -21.77 4.35
C ASP A 735 23.08 -21.89 4.31
N LEU A 736 22.35 -20.76 4.33
CA LEU A 736 20.89 -20.74 4.21
C LEU A 736 20.42 -21.38 2.89
N LEU A 737 21.01 -20.99 1.74
CA LEU A 737 20.66 -21.55 0.44
C LEU A 737 21.00 -23.04 0.34
N TRP A 738 22.14 -23.45 0.90
CA TRP A 738 22.56 -24.84 0.92
C TRP A 738 21.65 -25.71 1.77
N LEU A 739 21.26 -25.24 2.96
CA LEU A 739 20.29 -25.95 3.81
C LEU A 739 18.92 -26.07 3.13
N MET A 740 18.45 -25.02 2.45
CA MET A 740 17.23 -25.11 1.64
C MET A 740 17.36 -26.15 0.50
N SER A 741 18.54 -26.32 -0.10
CA SER A 741 18.76 -27.34 -1.15
C SER A 741 18.60 -28.79 -0.67
N HIS A 742 18.63 -29.05 0.65
CA HIS A 742 18.40 -30.39 1.20
C HIS A 742 16.91 -30.76 1.12
N VAL A 743 16.03 -29.83 1.47
CA VAL A 743 14.59 -30.11 1.61
C VAL A 743 13.78 -29.85 0.35
N PHE A 744 14.40 -29.45 -0.75
CA PHE A 744 13.75 -29.28 -2.06
C PHE A 744 14.40 -30.15 -3.13
N LYS A 745 13.61 -30.62 -4.10
CA LYS A 745 14.12 -31.42 -5.22
C LYS A 745 15.13 -30.64 -6.04
N LYS A 746 14.84 -29.36 -6.32
CA LYS A 746 15.67 -28.46 -7.12
C LYS A 746 15.60 -27.05 -6.56
N ILE A 747 16.71 -26.33 -6.65
CA ILE A 747 16.75 -24.88 -6.40
C ILE A 747 17.33 -24.15 -7.60
N TYR A 748 16.92 -22.90 -7.78
CA TYR A 748 17.39 -22.04 -8.85
C TYR A 748 17.75 -20.66 -8.31
N ILE A 749 18.84 -20.08 -8.82
CA ILE A 749 19.14 -18.66 -8.66
C ILE A 749 18.79 -17.98 -9.97
N VAL A 750 17.86 -17.03 -9.92
CA VAL A 750 17.26 -16.41 -11.10
C VAL A 750 17.44 -14.89 -11.04
N LYS A 751 17.97 -14.29 -12.10
CA LYS A 751 17.90 -12.85 -12.32
C LYS A 751 17.06 -12.60 -13.58
N PRO A 752 15.74 -12.36 -13.43
CA PRO A 752 14.86 -12.11 -14.56
C PRO A 752 15.18 -10.74 -15.19
N ILE A 753 14.92 -10.55 -16.48
CA ILE A 753 15.19 -9.28 -17.18
C ILE A 753 14.37 -8.10 -16.65
N THR A 754 13.26 -8.40 -15.97
CA THR A 754 12.42 -7.44 -15.23
C THR A 754 13.03 -6.98 -13.90
N SER A 755 14.07 -7.67 -13.40
CA SER A 755 14.97 -7.15 -12.36
C SER A 755 16.04 -6.29 -13.02
N ARG A 756 16.28 -5.10 -12.48
CA ARG A 756 17.20 -4.14 -13.11
C ARG A 756 18.61 -4.74 -13.19
N PRO A 757 19.30 -4.60 -14.32
CA PRO A 757 20.55 -5.34 -14.54
C PRO A 757 21.71 -4.84 -13.67
N ALA A 758 21.72 -3.56 -13.27
CA ALA A 758 22.76 -2.95 -12.43
C ALA A 758 22.61 -3.23 -10.92
N ASN A 759 21.45 -3.72 -10.46
CA ASN A 759 21.23 -4.00 -9.03
C ASN A 759 21.63 -5.45 -8.66
N SER A 760 21.75 -5.69 -7.36
CA SER A 760 22.05 -7.02 -6.81
C SER A 760 20.84 -7.93 -6.65
N GLU A 761 19.64 -7.45 -6.99
CA GLU A 761 18.38 -8.20 -6.83
C GLU A 761 18.35 -9.43 -7.74
N ARG A 762 18.07 -10.58 -7.12
CA ARG A 762 17.90 -11.90 -7.71
C ARG A 762 16.83 -12.67 -6.92
N TYR A 763 16.42 -13.83 -7.40
CA TYR A 763 15.39 -14.65 -6.79
C TYR A 763 15.92 -16.07 -6.57
N LEU A 764 15.66 -16.61 -5.38
CA LEU A 764 15.75 -18.04 -5.12
C LEU A 764 14.41 -18.66 -5.45
N VAL A 765 14.41 -19.69 -6.30
CA VAL A 765 13.25 -20.52 -6.60
C VAL A 765 13.54 -21.93 -6.09
N CYS A 766 12.71 -22.45 -5.20
CA CYS A 766 12.77 -23.83 -4.73
C CYS A 766 11.57 -24.61 -5.28
N ASP A 767 11.83 -25.73 -5.94
CA ASP A 767 10.82 -26.54 -6.63
C ASP A 767 10.74 -27.93 -6.01
N GLY A 768 9.55 -28.27 -5.52
CA GLY A 768 9.21 -29.59 -4.97
C GLY A 768 9.75 -29.82 -3.57
N LEU A 769 9.05 -29.35 -2.53
CA LEU A 769 9.35 -29.66 -1.14
C LEU A 769 9.35 -31.19 -0.91
N ILE A 770 10.41 -31.71 -0.32
CA ILE A 770 10.58 -33.13 0.03
C ILE A 770 10.12 -33.31 1.48
N SER A 771 9.02 -34.00 1.67
CA SER A 771 8.46 -34.32 2.99
C SER A 771 7.97 -35.77 2.99
N PRO A 772 8.13 -36.52 4.11
CA PRO A 772 7.51 -37.83 4.26
C PRO A 772 6.00 -37.75 4.57
N ASN A 773 5.52 -36.59 5.03
CA ASN A 773 4.12 -36.38 5.40
C ASN A 773 3.30 -35.94 4.18
N ASP A 774 1.99 -36.20 4.18
CA ASP A 774 1.04 -35.71 3.16
C ASP A 774 0.49 -34.29 3.46
N CYS A 775 0.77 -33.77 4.66
CA CYS A 775 0.32 -32.48 5.17
C CYS A 775 1.49 -31.49 5.34
N MET A 776 1.17 -30.21 5.61
CA MET A 776 2.19 -29.21 5.92
C MET A 776 2.86 -29.49 7.28
N ALA A 777 4.11 -29.05 7.42
CA ALA A 777 4.88 -29.27 8.64
C ALA A 777 4.31 -28.53 9.87
N GLY A 778 3.62 -27.40 9.67
CA GLY A 778 3.12 -26.59 10.78
C GLY A 778 4.19 -25.70 11.41
N CYS A 779 3.78 -24.87 12.38
CA CYS A 779 4.69 -24.02 13.16
C CYS A 779 4.59 -24.42 14.64
N PRO A 780 5.72 -24.61 15.36
CA PRO A 780 5.69 -24.91 16.79
C PRO A 780 5.09 -23.77 17.63
N SER A 781 4.60 -24.10 18.83
CA SER A 781 4.10 -23.11 19.79
C SER A 781 5.20 -22.18 20.28
N PRO A 782 4.92 -20.88 20.52
CA PRO A 782 5.90 -19.94 21.04
C PRO A 782 6.43 -20.35 22.41
N PRO A 783 7.73 -20.15 22.71
CA PRO A 783 8.28 -20.38 24.04
C PRO A 783 7.66 -19.42 25.08
N GLU A 784 7.45 -19.91 26.30
CA GLU A 784 6.78 -19.20 27.41
C GLU A 784 7.44 -17.86 27.81
N SER A 785 8.70 -17.65 27.42
CA SER A 785 9.48 -16.45 27.72
C SER A 785 9.03 -15.19 26.96
N SER A 786 8.20 -15.32 25.93
CA SER A 786 7.76 -14.20 25.08
C SER A 786 6.54 -13.41 25.60
N ASN A 787 5.88 -13.87 26.69
CA ASN A 787 4.65 -13.28 27.21
C ASN A 787 4.80 -12.43 28.50
N LYS A 788 6.01 -11.99 28.85
CA LYS A 788 6.21 -11.05 29.98
C LYS A 788 6.61 -9.66 29.51
N SER A 789 5.72 -8.97 28.79
CA SER A 789 5.68 -7.51 28.87
C SER A 789 5.09 -7.14 30.24
N LYS A 790 5.90 -6.48 31.06
CA LYS A 790 5.56 -6.04 32.42
C LYS A 790 4.28 -5.20 32.39
N LYS A 791 3.16 -5.76 32.84
CA LYS A 791 2.12 -4.95 33.49
C LYS A 791 2.73 -4.39 34.76
N GLN A 792 3.06 -3.09 34.75
CA GLN A 792 3.28 -2.35 35.99
C GLN A 792 1.98 -2.41 36.79
N GLU A 793 2.05 -3.03 37.97
CA GLU A 793 1.01 -2.91 38.98
C GLU A 793 0.86 -1.43 39.36
N PRO A 794 -0.36 -0.87 39.36
CA PRO A 794 -0.59 0.39 40.03
C PRO A 794 -0.59 0.13 41.54
N ALA A 795 0.26 0.86 42.24
CA ALA A 795 0.31 0.90 43.69
C ALA A 795 -1.08 1.15 44.31
N GLU A 796 -1.38 0.40 45.37
CA GLU A 796 -2.52 0.61 46.24
C GLU A 796 -2.50 2.02 46.83
N THR A 797 -3.53 2.82 46.55
CA THR A 797 -4.45 3.45 47.52
C THR A 797 -5.20 4.61 46.83
N PHE A 798 -6.53 4.49 46.72
CA PHE A 798 -7.49 5.50 47.21
C PHE A 798 -8.91 4.94 47.01
N ALA A 799 -9.67 4.94 48.09
CA ALA A 799 -10.99 4.34 48.21
C ALA A 799 -12.13 5.21 47.59
N ARG A 800 -13.29 4.54 47.40
CA ARG A 800 -14.67 5.02 47.07
C ARG A 800 -14.98 5.16 45.56
N ARG A 801 -16.08 4.62 45.01
CA ARG A 801 -17.42 4.27 45.56
C ARG A 801 -18.01 3.06 44.81
N GLN A 802 -18.62 2.15 45.56
CA GLN A 802 -19.45 1.06 45.05
C GLN A 802 -20.78 1.59 44.48
N PHE A 803 -21.14 1.18 43.26
CA PHE A 803 -22.53 1.08 42.84
C PHE A 803 -22.87 -0.40 42.64
N LYS A 804 -23.75 -0.91 43.52
CA LYS A 804 -24.30 -2.26 43.48
C LYS A 804 -25.31 -2.36 42.33
N GLN A 805 -25.18 -3.37 41.45
CA GLN A 805 -26.35 -3.99 40.84
C GLN A 805 -26.26 -5.53 40.86
N LYS A 806 -27.46 -6.10 41.07
CA LYS A 806 -27.84 -7.40 41.63
C LYS A 806 -27.30 -8.65 40.93
N LYS A 807 -26.98 -9.65 41.76
CA LYS A 807 -26.80 -11.08 41.44
C LYS A 807 -28.03 -11.66 40.73
N ILE A 808 -27.82 -12.33 39.58
CA ILE A 808 -28.71 -13.38 39.08
C ILE A 808 -27.99 -14.72 39.25
N ARG A 809 -28.70 -15.67 39.85
CA ARG A 809 -28.23 -17.01 40.27
C ARG A 809 -27.88 -17.88 39.05
N LYS A 810 -26.71 -18.52 39.08
CA LYS A 810 -26.42 -19.69 38.21
C LYS A 810 -27.33 -20.86 38.64
N PRO A 811 -28.00 -21.57 37.71
CA PRO A 811 -28.57 -22.86 38.03
C PRO A 811 -27.45 -23.92 38.09
N MET A 812 -27.64 -24.80 39.07
CA MET A 812 -26.81 -25.93 39.45
C MET A 812 -27.05 -27.07 38.44
N VAL A 813 -25.99 -27.67 37.88
CA VAL A 813 -26.07 -28.89 37.09
C VAL A 813 -25.46 -30.02 37.90
N MET A 814 -26.25 -31.07 38.15
CA MET A 814 -25.81 -32.34 38.74
C MET A 814 -25.17 -33.24 37.67
N PRO A 815 -24.31 -34.21 38.05
CA PRO A 815 -23.44 -34.92 37.13
C PRO A 815 -24.13 -36.17 36.55
N SER A 816 -23.94 -36.42 35.25
CA SER A 816 -24.15 -37.74 34.66
C SER A 816 -23.19 -38.00 33.50
N GLN A 817 -22.18 -38.81 33.81
CA GLN A 817 -21.61 -39.93 33.04
C GLN A 817 -21.25 -39.72 31.55
N SER A 818 -19.94 -39.55 31.34
CA SER A 818 -19.10 -40.21 30.32
C SER A 818 -19.74 -40.65 29.00
N SER A 819 -19.54 -39.86 27.96
CA SER A 819 -19.06 -40.37 26.67
C SER A 819 -17.91 -39.47 26.23
N SER A 820 -16.74 -40.09 26.10
CA SER A 820 -15.52 -39.51 25.55
C SER A 820 -15.74 -39.19 24.08
N ASP A 821 -15.69 -37.90 23.73
CA ASP A 821 -15.26 -37.40 22.42
C ASP A 821 -15.04 -35.88 22.54
N ASN A 822 -14.02 -35.50 23.30
CA ASN A 822 -13.39 -34.20 23.19
C ASN A 822 -12.21 -34.35 22.23
N HIS A 823 -12.46 -34.33 20.92
CA HIS A 823 -11.42 -33.99 19.95
C HIS A 823 -11.19 -32.47 20.02
N GLU A 824 -10.37 -32.02 20.97
CA GLU A 824 -9.59 -30.81 20.74
C GLU A 824 -8.54 -31.21 19.70
N ASP A 825 -8.73 -30.80 18.44
CA ASP A 825 -7.82 -31.12 17.33
C ASP A 825 -6.38 -30.72 17.68
N GLU A 826 -5.56 -31.71 18.00
CA GLU A 826 -4.14 -31.55 18.27
C GLU A 826 -3.45 -31.15 16.96
N PHE A 827 -2.99 -29.90 16.89
CA PHE A 827 -2.38 -29.32 15.69
C PHE A 827 -1.09 -30.09 15.34
N HIS A 828 -1.07 -30.76 14.17
CA HIS A 828 0.09 -31.52 13.73
C HIS A 828 1.28 -30.58 13.49
N VAL A 829 2.33 -30.71 14.31
CA VAL A 829 3.63 -30.05 14.13
C VAL A 829 4.68 -31.13 13.88
N ASP A 830 5.25 -31.11 12.69
CA ASP A 830 6.34 -32.00 12.32
C ASP A 830 7.63 -31.54 12.97
N THR A 831 8.19 -32.40 13.83
CA THR A 831 9.45 -32.18 14.53
C THR A 831 10.51 -33.24 14.20
N THR A 832 10.14 -34.27 13.43
CA THR A 832 10.97 -35.46 13.22
C THR A 832 11.52 -35.55 11.81
N SER A 833 10.82 -35.01 10.81
CA SER A 833 11.30 -35.00 9.43
C SER A 833 12.45 -34.01 9.23
N ALA A 834 13.09 -34.09 8.07
CA ALA A 834 14.12 -33.11 7.69
C ALA A 834 13.57 -31.68 7.69
N VAL A 835 12.31 -31.49 7.27
CA VAL A 835 11.64 -30.18 7.27
C VAL A 835 11.43 -29.71 8.71
N GLY A 836 10.93 -30.57 9.59
CA GLY A 836 10.72 -30.24 11.00
C GLY A 836 12.00 -29.86 11.74
N ILE A 837 13.09 -30.61 11.52
CA ILE A 837 14.40 -30.30 12.09
C ILE A 837 14.95 -28.97 11.54
N LEU A 838 14.78 -28.70 10.24
CA LEU A 838 15.23 -27.44 9.65
C LEU A 838 14.45 -26.24 10.18
N ILE A 839 13.13 -26.39 10.36
CA ILE A 839 12.28 -25.38 11.00
C ILE A 839 12.79 -25.07 12.41
N ALA A 840 13.03 -26.09 13.24
CA ALA A 840 13.56 -25.90 14.59
C ALA A 840 14.91 -25.18 14.60
N HIS A 841 15.81 -25.52 13.66
CA HIS A 841 17.11 -24.88 13.51
C HIS A 841 16.99 -23.40 13.10
N PHE A 842 16.14 -23.08 12.13
CA PHE A 842 15.90 -21.70 11.69
C PHE A 842 15.21 -20.86 12.76
N LEU A 843 14.30 -21.45 13.54
CA LEU A 843 13.69 -20.79 14.69
C LEU A 843 14.74 -20.43 15.74
N ALA A 844 15.62 -21.37 16.10
CA ALA A 844 16.72 -21.11 17.01
C ALA A 844 17.67 -20.02 16.47
N ALA A 845 17.97 -20.04 15.16
CA ALA A 845 18.80 -19.01 14.53
C ALA A 845 18.14 -17.63 14.59
N GLY A 846 16.82 -17.53 14.39
CA GLY A 846 16.07 -16.28 14.52
C GLY A 846 16.08 -15.72 15.94
N GLU A 847 15.96 -16.59 16.94
CA GLU A 847 16.09 -16.19 18.35
C GLU A 847 17.51 -15.70 18.70
N GLU A 848 18.53 -16.39 18.21
CA GLU A 848 19.92 -15.99 18.43
C GLU A 848 20.22 -14.65 17.76
N LEU A 849 19.73 -14.40 16.55
CA LEU A 849 19.82 -13.10 15.88
C LEU A 849 19.13 -11.99 16.71
N HIS A 850 17.97 -12.26 17.31
CA HIS A 850 17.32 -11.29 18.20
C HIS A 850 18.09 -11.04 19.49
N LYS A 851 18.71 -12.07 20.08
CA LYS A 851 19.54 -11.93 21.30
C LYS A 851 20.81 -11.14 21.04
N LEU A 852 21.41 -11.32 19.86
CA LEU A 852 22.62 -10.62 19.42
C LEU A 852 22.33 -9.23 18.84
N ALA A 853 21.05 -8.90 18.57
CA ALA A 853 20.66 -7.59 18.07
C ALA A 853 21.06 -6.48 19.08
N GLY A 854 21.89 -5.54 18.63
CA GLY A 854 22.43 -4.46 19.45
C GLY A 854 23.77 -4.75 20.13
N ASN A 855 24.39 -5.91 19.87
CA ASN A 855 25.76 -6.21 20.27
C ASN A 855 26.75 -5.87 19.13
N ASP A 856 27.65 -4.92 19.37
CA ASP A 856 28.65 -4.49 18.38
C ASP A 856 29.82 -5.47 18.23
N SER A 857 29.92 -6.51 19.07
CA SER A 857 31.10 -7.38 19.13
C SER A 857 30.91 -8.76 18.49
N LEU A 858 29.67 -9.25 18.43
CA LEU A 858 29.39 -10.64 18.07
C LEU A 858 28.10 -10.75 17.26
N ASP A 859 28.17 -11.55 16.20
CA ASP A 859 27.07 -11.80 15.28
C ASP A 859 27.04 -13.27 14.84
N LEU A 860 25.90 -13.73 14.34
CA LEU A 860 25.73 -15.07 13.78
C LEU A 860 26.11 -15.06 12.29
N LEU A 861 27.17 -15.80 11.96
CA LEU A 861 27.78 -15.81 10.62
C LEU A 861 27.59 -17.14 9.86
N ARG A 862 27.37 -18.25 10.57
CA ARG A 862 27.21 -19.59 9.96
C ARG A 862 25.97 -20.30 10.49
N LEU A 863 25.31 -21.07 9.62
CA LEU A 863 24.20 -21.96 9.95
C LEU A 863 24.53 -23.45 9.75
N ALA A 864 25.60 -23.74 9.00
CA ALA A 864 25.99 -25.09 8.60
C ALA A 864 27.48 -25.36 8.84
N LYS A 865 27.82 -26.64 9.04
CA LYS A 865 29.21 -27.07 9.23
C LYS A 865 30.00 -26.93 7.94
N ASP A 866 31.12 -26.21 8.01
CA ASP A 866 31.96 -25.91 6.85
C ASP A 866 32.55 -27.17 6.20
N ASP A 867 33.03 -28.12 7.01
CA ASP A 867 33.62 -29.37 6.52
C ASP A 867 32.65 -30.21 5.67
N VAL A 868 31.34 -30.14 5.99
CA VAL A 868 30.30 -30.88 5.26
C VAL A 868 29.93 -30.15 3.97
N LEU A 869 29.90 -28.82 4.00
CA LEU A 869 29.59 -27.98 2.82
C LEU A 869 30.58 -28.20 1.67
N HIS A 870 31.87 -28.38 1.99
CA HIS A 870 32.95 -28.59 0.99
C HIS A 870 33.18 -30.06 0.62
N ARG A 871 32.47 -31.00 1.24
CA ARG A 871 32.62 -32.42 0.95
C ARG A 871 32.14 -32.71 -0.48
N LYS A 872 33.00 -33.32 -1.30
CA LYS A 872 32.60 -33.81 -2.63
C LYS A 872 31.79 -35.08 -2.48
N ASP A 873 30.50 -35.00 -2.78
CA ASP A 873 29.64 -36.17 -2.94
C ASP A 873 29.97 -36.81 -4.30
N PHE A 874 30.43 -38.07 -4.31
CA PHE A 874 30.93 -38.75 -5.51
C PHE A 874 29.92 -38.83 -6.67
N ASP A 875 28.61 -38.70 -6.37
CA ASP A 875 27.51 -38.82 -7.33
C ASP A 875 27.03 -37.46 -7.90
N ILE A 876 27.55 -36.33 -7.41
CA ILE A 876 27.13 -34.98 -7.83
C ILE A 876 28.28 -34.30 -8.59
N PRO A 877 28.06 -33.87 -9.86
CA PRO A 877 29.14 -33.34 -10.71
C PRO A 877 29.77 -32.02 -10.24
N GLU A 878 29.03 -31.19 -9.51
CA GLU A 878 29.44 -29.84 -9.05
C GLU A 878 29.00 -29.71 -7.59
N ASN A 879 29.94 -29.40 -6.68
CA ASN A 879 29.59 -29.16 -5.27
C ASN A 879 28.93 -27.77 -5.13
N PHE A 880 28.21 -27.54 -4.02
CA PHE A 880 27.47 -26.30 -3.85
C PHE A 880 28.35 -25.03 -3.81
N PRO A 881 29.53 -25.03 -3.16
CA PRO A 881 30.46 -23.90 -3.20
C PRO A 881 30.97 -23.54 -4.61
N GLU A 882 31.31 -24.54 -5.43
CA GLU A 882 31.72 -24.32 -6.83
C GLU A 882 30.55 -23.72 -7.63
N TYR A 883 29.34 -24.27 -7.45
CA TYR A 883 28.12 -23.75 -8.08
C TYR A 883 27.86 -22.29 -7.71
N ILE A 884 27.84 -21.93 -6.42
CA ILE A 884 27.51 -20.57 -5.99
C ILE A 884 28.58 -19.57 -6.43
N THR A 885 29.86 -19.97 -6.41
CA THR A 885 30.98 -19.13 -6.87
C THR A 885 30.83 -18.79 -8.34
N LYS A 886 30.59 -19.81 -9.17
CA LYS A 886 30.35 -19.63 -10.61
C LYS A 886 29.15 -18.72 -10.89
N VAL A 887 28.05 -18.91 -10.18
CA VAL A 887 26.85 -18.07 -10.33
C VAL A 887 27.12 -16.61 -9.95
N ASN A 888 27.79 -16.39 -8.81
CA ASN A 888 28.17 -15.06 -8.35
C ASN A 888 29.07 -14.33 -9.35
N GLU A 889 30.10 -15.00 -9.88
CA GLU A 889 31.01 -14.40 -10.86
C GLU A 889 30.31 -14.03 -12.16
N LEU A 890 29.42 -14.88 -12.68
CA LEU A 890 28.64 -14.58 -13.89
C LEU A 890 27.72 -13.36 -13.68
N LEU A 891 27.07 -13.29 -12.51
CA LEU A 891 26.20 -12.17 -12.16
C LEU A 891 26.99 -10.87 -11.98
N ILE A 892 28.17 -10.92 -11.34
CA ILE A 892 29.03 -9.74 -11.17
C ILE A 892 29.53 -9.20 -12.50
N LYS A 893 29.96 -10.07 -13.43
CA LYS A 893 30.41 -9.63 -14.76
C LYS A 893 29.32 -8.84 -15.48
N ARG A 894 28.08 -9.34 -15.45
CA ARG A 894 26.92 -8.64 -16.02
C ARG A 894 26.59 -7.37 -15.22
N GLN A 895 26.62 -7.41 -13.89
CA GLN A 895 26.32 -6.24 -13.07
C GLN A 895 27.34 -5.11 -13.30
N SER A 896 28.63 -5.43 -13.39
CA SER A 896 29.72 -4.49 -13.66
C SER A 896 29.58 -3.82 -15.02
N LEU A 897 29.16 -4.58 -16.05
CA LEU A 897 28.81 -4.04 -17.37
C LEU A 897 27.71 -2.97 -17.26
N TYR A 898 26.62 -3.25 -16.55
CA TYR A 898 25.51 -2.29 -16.46
C TYR A 898 25.76 -1.14 -15.48
N LEU A 899 26.56 -1.34 -14.43
CA LEU A 899 26.99 -0.27 -13.53
C LEU A 899 27.89 0.73 -14.27
N SER A 900 28.88 0.24 -15.03
CA SER A 900 29.73 1.09 -15.87
C SER A 900 28.94 1.77 -17.00
N LYS A 901 27.98 1.08 -17.65
CA LYS A 901 27.05 1.71 -18.61
C LYS A 901 26.28 2.86 -17.95
N MET A 902 25.77 2.67 -16.74
CA MET A 902 25.02 3.70 -16.02
C MET A 902 25.89 4.90 -15.64
N ILE A 903 27.16 4.68 -15.28
CA ILE A 903 28.15 5.74 -15.06
C ILE A 903 28.32 6.58 -16.33
N VAL A 904 28.59 5.94 -17.48
CA VAL A 904 28.79 6.64 -18.76
C VAL A 904 27.54 7.43 -19.16
N PHE A 905 26.34 6.86 -18.99
CA PHE A 905 25.08 7.56 -19.28
C PHE A 905 24.81 8.69 -18.30
N THR A 906 25.36 8.65 -17.09
CA THR A 906 25.22 9.76 -16.14
C THR A 906 26.10 10.93 -16.56
N ASP A 907 27.29 10.64 -17.05
CA ASP A 907 28.25 11.65 -17.52
C ASP A 907 27.86 12.20 -18.91
N ASP A 908 27.20 11.39 -19.75
CA ASP A 908 26.67 11.78 -21.06
C ASP A 908 25.13 11.68 -21.15
N ALA A 909 24.47 12.83 -21.05
CA ALA A 909 23.02 12.93 -21.12
C ALA A 909 22.43 12.67 -22.52
N THR A 910 23.24 12.65 -23.58
CA THR A 910 22.76 12.47 -24.96
C THR A 910 22.52 11.00 -25.32
N LYS A 911 23.13 10.06 -24.61
CA LYS A 911 23.00 8.62 -24.86
C LYS A 911 21.63 8.08 -24.42
N SER A 912 21.00 7.26 -25.27
CA SER A 912 19.80 6.48 -24.97
C SER A 912 19.91 5.07 -25.53
N ASP A 913 19.13 4.15 -24.98
CA ASP A 913 18.96 2.81 -25.55
C ASP A 913 17.70 2.78 -26.42
N ASP A 914 17.87 2.77 -27.74
CA ASP A 914 16.76 2.89 -28.69
C ASP A 914 15.94 1.59 -28.82
N SER A 915 16.43 0.47 -28.28
CA SER A 915 15.81 -0.85 -28.39
C SER A 915 14.66 -1.10 -27.39
N GLN A 916 14.46 -0.18 -26.43
CA GLN A 916 13.53 -0.36 -25.29
C GLN A 916 12.08 -0.69 -25.71
N SER A 917 11.55 0.02 -26.72
CA SER A 917 10.19 -0.15 -27.23
C SER A 917 9.97 -1.54 -27.83
N GLU A 918 10.89 -1.98 -28.69
CA GLU A 918 10.79 -3.26 -29.41
C GLU A 918 10.93 -4.44 -28.44
N ILE A 919 11.89 -4.35 -27.52
CA ILE A 919 12.11 -5.36 -26.47
C ILE A 919 10.89 -5.44 -25.55
N ALA A 920 10.31 -4.30 -25.14
CA ALA A 920 9.12 -4.31 -24.30
C ALA A 920 7.95 -5.04 -24.97
N LYS A 921 7.72 -4.78 -26.27
CA LYS A 921 6.69 -5.50 -27.04
C LYS A 921 6.97 -7.00 -27.12
N ALA A 922 8.20 -7.39 -27.45
CA ALA A 922 8.59 -8.81 -27.53
C ALA A 922 8.44 -9.53 -26.17
N CYS A 923 8.76 -8.86 -25.06
CA CYS A 923 8.59 -9.40 -23.71
C CYS A 923 7.11 -9.60 -23.36
N LEU A 924 6.25 -8.61 -23.63
CA LEU A 924 4.82 -8.70 -23.36
C LEU A 924 4.16 -9.82 -24.19
N GLU A 925 4.55 -9.98 -25.45
CA GLU A 925 4.11 -11.08 -26.31
C GLU A 925 4.57 -12.44 -25.78
N LYS A 926 5.86 -12.59 -25.44
CA LYS A 926 6.41 -13.82 -24.83
C LYS A 926 5.67 -14.20 -23.55
N TRP A 927 5.36 -13.23 -22.71
CA TRP A 927 4.70 -13.48 -21.43
C TRP A 927 3.18 -13.56 -21.53
N GLN A 928 2.60 -13.42 -22.73
CA GLN A 928 1.15 -13.41 -22.92
C GLN A 928 0.45 -12.36 -22.03
N VAL A 929 1.07 -11.19 -21.89
CA VAL A 929 0.51 -10.03 -21.18
C VAL A 929 0.07 -9.01 -22.23
N PRO A 930 -1.20 -8.55 -22.20
CA PRO A 930 -1.70 -7.65 -23.22
C PRO A 930 -1.03 -6.27 -23.09
N ASN A 931 -0.62 -5.70 -24.23
CA ASN A 931 -0.05 -4.35 -24.29
C ASN A 931 -1.16 -3.29 -24.31
N ILE A 932 -1.85 -3.14 -23.18
CA ILE A 932 -3.03 -2.30 -22.98
C ILE A 932 -2.77 -1.30 -21.86
N LYS A 933 -3.32 -0.10 -21.97
CA LYS A 933 -3.26 0.88 -20.87
C LYS A 933 -4.17 0.44 -19.72
N ARG A 934 -3.62 0.49 -18.51
CA ARG A 934 -4.35 0.19 -17.28
C ARG A 934 -5.58 1.08 -17.10
N GLY A 935 -6.76 0.48 -16.97
CA GLY A 935 -8.02 1.19 -16.79
C GLY A 935 -8.34 1.57 -15.34
N ILE A 936 -9.41 2.35 -15.16
CA ILE A 936 -9.91 2.82 -13.85
C ILE A 936 -10.77 1.75 -13.15
N HIS A 937 -11.51 0.94 -13.91
CA HIS A 937 -12.37 -0.13 -13.42
C HIS A 937 -11.61 -1.46 -13.36
N SER A 938 -12.06 -2.46 -12.60
CA SER A 938 -11.40 -3.75 -12.56
C SER A 938 -11.53 -4.52 -13.89
N TRP A 939 -10.46 -5.21 -14.27
CA TRP A 939 -10.43 -6.17 -15.37
C TRP A 939 -11.49 -7.26 -15.11
N PRO A 940 -12.22 -7.74 -16.14
CA PRO A 940 -12.01 -7.51 -17.58
C PRO A 940 -12.79 -6.32 -18.18
N LEU A 941 -13.33 -5.41 -17.37
CA LEU A 941 -14.25 -4.35 -17.82
C LEU A 941 -13.57 -3.17 -18.55
N TRP A 942 -12.34 -3.35 -19.02
CA TRP A 942 -11.64 -2.33 -19.80
C TRP A 942 -12.18 -2.29 -21.23
N PRO A 943 -12.22 -1.11 -21.89
CA PRO A 943 -12.79 -0.95 -23.23
C PRO A 943 -12.23 -1.94 -24.26
N GLU A 944 -10.94 -2.25 -24.15
CA GLU A 944 -10.20 -3.10 -25.09
C GLU A 944 -10.41 -4.61 -24.83
N ASN A 945 -10.90 -5.01 -23.66
CA ASN A 945 -11.03 -6.42 -23.26
C ASN A 945 -12.46 -6.87 -22.90
N ILE A 946 -13.42 -5.95 -22.81
CA ILE A 946 -14.82 -6.32 -22.52
C ILE A 946 -15.39 -7.21 -23.64
N SER A 947 -16.00 -8.33 -23.26
CA SER A 947 -16.59 -9.28 -24.21
C SER A 947 -17.72 -8.61 -25.02
N PRO A 948 -17.97 -9.06 -26.27
CA PRO A 948 -19.01 -8.45 -27.11
C PRO A 948 -20.39 -8.42 -26.43
N ALA A 949 -20.77 -9.50 -25.75
CA ALA A 949 -22.04 -9.60 -25.04
C ALA A 949 -22.12 -8.68 -23.80
N LEU A 950 -21.02 -8.49 -23.05
CA LEU A 950 -20.98 -7.51 -21.96
C LEU A 950 -20.98 -6.06 -22.47
N ARG A 951 -20.44 -5.80 -23.67
CA ARG A 951 -20.43 -4.48 -24.30
C ARG A 951 -21.85 -4.01 -24.69
N GLU A 952 -22.77 -4.94 -24.96
CA GLU A 952 -24.19 -4.62 -25.16
C GLU A 952 -24.84 -4.09 -23.87
N ILE A 953 -24.44 -4.62 -22.71
CA ILE A 953 -24.97 -4.22 -21.40
C ILE A 953 -24.31 -2.91 -20.93
N ILE A 954 -23.01 -2.78 -21.19
CA ILE A 954 -22.17 -1.67 -20.72
C ILE A 954 -21.52 -1.02 -21.95
N PRO A 955 -22.22 -0.08 -22.62
CA PRO A 955 -21.70 0.60 -23.80
C PRO A 955 -20.49 1.49 -23.48
N ASP A 956 -20.51 2.08 -22.28
CA ASP A 956 -19.46 2.92 -21.75
C ASP A 956 -19.09 2.44 -20.34
N PRO A 957 -17.93 1.78 -20.16
CA PRO A 957 -17.45 1.33 -18.86
C PRO A 957 -17.27 2.47 -17.85
N SER A 958 -17.15 3.72 -18.28
CA SER A 958 -17.09 4.85 -17.35
C SER A 958 -18.46 5.22 -16.75
N ASN A 959 -19.56 4.80 -17.38
CA ASN A 959 -20.92 5.17 -16.98
C ASN A 959 -21.92 4.00 -17.01
N PHE A 960 -21.84 3.16 -15.97
CA PHE A 960 -22.67 1.96 -15.83
C PHE A 960 -24.17 2.21 -15.62
N THR A 961 -24.58 3.43 -15.27
CA THR A 961 -26.00 3.72 -14.99
C THR A 961 -26.88 3.76 -16.25
N LYS A 962 -26.28 3.84 -17.44
CA LYS A 962 -26.98 3.97 -18.72
C LYS A 962 -27.21 2.65 -19.47
N GLY A 963 -26.75 1.52 -18.93
CA GLY A 963 -26.88 0.21 -19.57
C GLY A 963 -28.32 -0.30 -19.58
N SER A 964 -28.76 -0.92 -20.69
CA SER A 964 -30.02 -1.65 -20.77
C SER A 964 -29.77 -3.16 -20.77
N LEU A 965 -30.51 -3.94 -19.96
CA LEU A 965 -30.36 -5.40 -19.93
C LEU A 965 -31.11 -6.06 -21.11
N PRO A 966 -30.42 -6.71 -22.07
CA PRO A 966 -31.06 -7.38 -23.20
C PRO A 966 -32.02 -8.49 -22.77
N LYS A 967 -33.08 -8.77 -23.57
CA LYS A 967 -34.08 -9.80 -23.24
C LYS A 967 -33.49 -11.20 -22.99
N HIS A 968 -32.40 -11.54 -23.67
CA HIS A 968 -31.75 -12.84 -23.52
C HIS A 968 -30.95 -12.99 -22.21
N LEU A 969 -30.77 -11.91 -21.45
CA LEU A 969 -30.13 -11.86 -20.13
C LEU A 969 -31.11 -11.50 -19.01
N GLN A 970 -32.40 -11.37 -19.32
CA GLN A 970 -33.44 -11.11 -18.33
C GLN A 970 -33.90 -12.41 -17.67
N ARG A 971 -34.22 -12.31 -16.38
CA ARG A 971 -34.85 -13.36 -15.56
C ARG A 971 -36.09 -12.79 -14.88
N SER A 972 -37.10 -13.63 -14.67
CA SER A 972 -38.28 -13.21 -13.91
C SER A 972 -37.89 -12.91 -12.47
N LYS A 973 -38.40 -11.81 -11.93
CA LYS A 973 -38.33 -11.50 -10.49
C LYS A 973 -39.33 -12.35 -9.69
N ILE A 974 -40.46 -12.70 -10.29
CA ILE A 974 -41.49 -13.50 -9.64
C ILE A 974 -41.37 -14.93 -10.14
N ILE A 975 -41.17 -15.87 -9.22
CA ILE A 975 -41.15 -17.31 -9.52
C ILE A 975 -42.57 -17.84 -9.25
N GLU A 976 -43.18 -18.45 -10.26
CA GLU A 976 -44.52 -19.03 -10.13
C GLU A 976 -44.49 -20.24 -9.19
N ALA A 977 -45.40 -20.26 -8.21
CA ALA A 977 -45.62 -21.42 -7.35
C ALA A 977 -46.32 -22.55 -8.12
N LEU A 978 -45.82 -23.77 -7.99
CA LEU A 978 -46.38 -24.94 -8.66
C LEU A 978 -47.67 -25.39 -7.97
N LYS A 979 -48.75 -25.57 -8.73
CA LYS A 979 -50.02 -26.08 -8.20
C LYS A 979 -50.21 -27.56 -8.55
N MET A 980 -51.05 -28.27 -7.80
CA MET A 980 -51.37 -29.67 -8.10
C MET A 980 -51.92 -29.87 -9.52
N ALA A 981 -52.73 -28.93 -10.03
CA ALA A 981 -53.27 -28.98 -11.39
C ALA A 981 -52.19 -28.85 -12.49
N ASP A 982 -51.03 -28.27 -12.16
CA ASP A 982 -49.93 -28.09 -13.13
C ASP A 982 -49.15 -29.41 -13.33
N LEU A 983 -49.07 -30.26 -12.29
CA LEU A 983 -48.44 -31.57 -12.38
C LEU A 983 -49.13 -32.48 -13.40
N GLU A 984 -50.46 -32.43 -13.46
CA GLU A 984 -51.26 -33.21 -14.40
C GLU A 984 -51.15 -32.68 -15.84
N ARG A 985 -51.03 -31.35 -16.02
CA ARG A 985 -50.91 -30.71 -17.34
C ARG A 985 -49.51 -30.82 -17.96
N LEU A 986 -48.46 -30.91 -17.15
CA LEU A 986 -47.06 -30.80 -17.60
C LEU A 986 -46.45 -32.10 -18.16
N GLN A 987 -47.20 -33.21 -18.28
CA GLN A 987 -46.64 -34.55 -18.52
C GLN A 987 -45.39 -34.79 -17.64
N PHE A 988 -45.54 -34.54 -16.34
CA PHE A 988 -44.45 -34.40 -15.41
C PHE A 988 -43.65 -35.72 -15.27
N LYS A 989 -42.45 -35.78 -15.86
CA LYS A 989 -41.49 -36.87 -15.65
C LYS A 989 -40.43 -36.41 -14.66
N ALA A 990 -40.43 -36.97 -13.45
CA ALA A 990 -39.51 -36.58 -12.38
C ALA A 990 -38.02 -36.62 -12.81
N ALA A 991 -37.63 -37.63 -13.59
CA ALA A 991 -36.28 -37.74 -14.13
C ALA A 991 -35.88 -36.57 -15.06
N SER A 992 -36.82 -35.80 -15.59
CA SER A 992 -36.53 -34.64 -16.46
C SER A 992 -36.36 -33.32 -15.70
N PHE A 993 -36.40 -33.32 -14.37
CA PHE A 993 -36.28 -32.11 -13.56
C PHE A 993 -35.00 -32.11 -12.71
N TYR A 994 -34.43 -30.93 -12.55
CA TYR A 994 -33.43 -30.58 -11.56
C TYR A 994 -34.12 -29.84 -10.41
N ALA A 995 -33.53 -29.89 -9.22
CA ALA A 995 -34.11 -29.26 -8.05
C ALA A 995 -33.03 -28.54 -7.23
N PHE A 996 -33.31 -27.30 -6.82
CA PHE A 996 -32.45 -26.49 -5.95
C PHE A 996 -33.15 -26.26 -4.61
N VAL A 997 -32.45 -26.54 -3.51
CA VAL A 997 -32.96 -26.24 -2.17
C VAL A 997 -32.62 -24.80 -1.82
N ILE A 998 -33.64 -23.96 -1.65
CA ILE A 998 -33.47 -22.53 -1.36
C ILE A 998 -33.79 -22.19 0.09
N SER A 999 -33.19 -21.10 0.54
CA SER A 999 -33.45 -20.48 1.85
C SER A 999 -34.05 -19.08 1.67
N GLY A 1000 -34.43 -18.42 2.75
CA GLY A 1000 -35.00 -17.08 2.74
C GLY A 1000 -34.52 -16.22 3.90
N LEU A 1001 -34.89 -14.94 3.88
CA LEU A 1001 -34.67 -14.05 5.01
C LEU A 1001 -35.67 -14.35 6.13
N HIS A 1002 -35.21 -14.33 7.37
CA HIS A 1002 -36.07 -14.40 8.54
C HIS A 1002 -36.51 -12.98 8.94
N SER A 1003 -37.80 -12.67 8.76
CA SER A 1003 -38.46 -11.43 9.21
C SER A 1003 -39.50 -11.76 10.28
N VAL A 1004 -39.60 -10.92 11.32
CA VAL A 1004 -40.57 -11.06 12.42
C VAL A 1004 -42.00 -10.73 11.95
N THR A 1005 -42.12 -10.00 10.85
CA THR A 1005 -43.38 -9.62 10.21
C THR A 1005 -43.42 -10.22 8.81
N MET A 1006 -44.26 -11.24 8.63
CA MET A 1006 -44.51 -12.02 7.40
C MET A 1006 -43.31 -12.84 6.89
N GLU A 1007 -43.53 -14.14 6.74
CA GLU A 1007 -42.58 -15.12 6.19
C GLU A 1007 -42.45 -15.01 4.66
N GLN A 1008 -42.12 -13.84 4.13
CA GLN A 1008 -41.94 -13.70 2.68
C GLN A 1008 -40.59 -14.25 2.23
N THR A 1009 -40.61 -15.12 1.22
CA THR A 1009 -39.42 -15.51 0.47
C THR A 1009 -38.80 -14.27 -0.19
N SER A 1010 -37.46 -14.17 -0.17
CA SER A 1010 -36.75 -13.03 -0.76
C SER A 1010 -36.81 -13.09 -2.28
N ASP A 1011 -37.35 -12.04 -2.91
CA ASP A 1011 -37.42 -11.98 -4.37
C ASP A 1011 -36.03 -12.09 -5.02
N PRO A 1012 -35.87 -12.91 -6.07
CA PRO A 1012 -34.62 -13.01 -6.80
C PRO A 1012 -34.28 -11.73 -7.55
N MET A 1013 -33.00 -11.39 -7.55
CA MET A 1013 -32.44 -10.19 -8.17
C MET A 1013 -31.33 -10.53 -9.16
N ILE A 1014 -31.19 -9.69 -10.19
CA ILE A 1014 -30.07 -9.74 -11.12
C ILE A 1014 -29.01 -8.76 -10.63
N LEU A 1015 -27.78 -9.26 -10.45
CA LEU A 1015 -26.63 -8.54 -9.94
C LEU A 1015 -25.55 -8.44 -11.01
N LEU A 1016 -25.01 -7.25 -11.20
CA LEU A 1016 -23.84 -6.98 -12.02
C LEU A 1016 -22.71 -6.45 -11.14
N SER A 1017 -21.54 -7.10 -11.14
CA SER A 1017 -20.38 -6.66 -10.36
C SER A 1017 -19.35 -5.92 -11.21
N GLN A 1018 -18.83 -4.82 -10.67
CA GLN A 1018 -17.64 -4.12 -11.18
C GLN A 1018 -16.32 -4.54 -10.50
N GLY A 1019 -16.38 -5.49 -9.56
CA GLY A 1019 -15.26 -5.82 -8.68
C GLY A 1019 -15.17 -4.88 -7.49
N ASN A 1020 -14.54 -5.35 -6.42
CA ASN A 1020 -14.59 -4.72 -5.09
C ASN A 1020 -16.05 -4.61 -4.58
N ASP A 1021 -16.33 -3.65 -3.68
CA ASP A 1021 -17.65 -3.40 -3.10
C ASP A 1021 -18.59 -2.60 -4.04
N ARG A 1022 -18.47 -2.80 -5.36
CA ARG A 1022 -19.26 -2.10 -6.39
C ARG A 1022 -20.16 -3.08 -7.14
N ILE A 1023 -21.32 -3.35 -6.56
CA ILE A 1023 -22.33 -4.25 -7.11
C ILE A 1023 -23.59 -3.45 -7.44
N PHE A 1024 -24.22 -3.79 -8.56
CA PHE A 1024 -25.42 -3.15 -9.06
C PHE A 1024 -26.56 -4.15 -9.22
N THR A 1025 -27.76 -3.80 -8.78
CA THR A 1025 -29.00 -4.53 -9.04
C THR A 1025 -29.71 -3.94 -10.26
N TRP A 1026 -30.41 -4.78 -11.03
CA TRP A 1026 -31.27 -4.34 -12.12
C TRP A 1026 -32.70 -4.07 -11.64
N GLU A 1027 -33.16 -2.82 -11.77
CA GLU A 1027 -34.52 -2.39 -11.39
C GLU A 1027 -35.10 -1.40 -12.42
N GLU A 1028 -36.33 -1.66 -12.88
CA GLU A 1028 -37.13 -0.73 -13.71
C GLU A 1028 -36.38 -0.10 -14.91
N GLY A 1029 -35.53 -0.86 -15.60
CA GLY A 1029 -34.81 -0.35 -16.77
C GLY A 1029 -33.47 0.32 -16.49
N ARG A 1030 -32.98 0.29 -15.24
CA ARG A 1030 -31.68 0.87 -14.85
C ARG A 1030 -30.93 0.01 -13.85
N PHE A 1031 -29.59 0.16 -13.82
CA PHE A 1031 -28.75 -0.42 -12.78
C PHE A 1031 -28.65 0.52 -11.57
N LEU A 1032 -29.05 0.03 -10.40
CA LEU A 1032 -28.97 0.74 -9.12
C LEU A 1032 -27.85 0.14 -8.28
N ARG A 1033 -27.10 0.97 -7.56
CA ARG A 1033 -26.02 0.47 -6.71
C ARG A 1033 -26.60 -0.21 -5.47
N LEU A 1034 -26.14 -1.42 -5.18
CA LEU A 1034 -26.49 -2.15 -3.97
C LEU A 1034 -25.58 -1.71 -2.81
N GLU A 1035 -26.18 -1.21 -1.72
CA GLU A 1035 -25.46 -0.91 -0.48
C GLU A 1035 -25.27 -2.18 0.34
N SER A 1036 -24.32 -3.03 -0.07
CA SER A 1036 -23.98 -4.27 0.63
C SER A 1036 -22.48 -4.50 0.65
N LYS A 1037 -21.95 -5.10 1.73
CA LYS A 1037 -20.54 -5.51 1.88
C LYS A 1037 -20.26 -6.85 1.19
N ILE A 1038 -20.92 -7.11 0.06
CA ILE A 1038 -20.68 -8.31 -0.74
C ILE A 1038 -19.48 -8.03 -1.64
N GLN A 1039 -18.59 -9.00 -1.74
CA GLN A 1039 -17.40 -8.95 -2.59
C GLN A 1039 -17.56 -9.98 -3.70
N LEU A 1040 -17.63 -9.51 -4.95
CA LEU A 1040 -17.76 -10.34 -6.14
C LEU A 1040 -16.78 -9.88 -7.22
N PRO A 1041 -16.11 -10.79 -7.93
CA PRO A 1041 -15.22 -10.43 -9.03
C PRO A 1041 -15.91 -9.58 -10.10
N ALA A 1042 -15.13 -8.71 -10.76
CA ALA A 1042 -15.63 -7.82 -11.81
C ALA A 1042 -16.11 -8.58 -13.04
N GLY A 1043 -17.14 -8.06 -13.73
CA GLY A 1043 -17.69 -8.71 -14.93
C GLY A 1043 -18.52 -9.96 -14.63
N CYS A 1044 -19.06 -10.08 -13.41
CA CYS A 1044 -20.03 -11.11 -13.04
C CYS A 1044 -21.47 -10.60 -13.24
N LEU A 1045 -22.32 -11.37 -13.91
CA LEU A 1045 -23.78 -11.16 -14.01
C LEU A 1045 -24.50 -12.37 -13.44
N LEU A 1046 -25.09 -12.21 -12.26
CA LEU A 1046 -25.62 -13.30 -11.44
C LEU A 1046 -27.11 -13.12 -11.18
N TRP A 1047 -27.85 -14.22 -11.07
CA TRP A 1047 -29.23 -14.26 -10.59
C TRP A 1047 -29.23 -14.90 -9.20
N ALA A 1048 -29.62 -14.15 -8.16
CA ALA A 1048 -29.37 -14.52 -6.78
C ALA A 1048 -30.47 -14.04 -5.82
N ILE A 1049 -30.53 -14.65 -4.64
CA ILE A 1049 -31.44 -14.30 -3.53
C ILE A 1049 -30.64 -14.01 -2.25
N ASN A 1050 -31.17 -13.11 -1.41
CA ASN A 1050 -30.60 -12.87 -0.09
C ASN A 1050 -31.11 -13.91 0.91
N VAL A 1051 -30.21 -14.48 1.71
CA VAL A 1051 -30.54 -15.55 2.67
C VAL A 1051 -29.83 -15.34 4.00
N ASN A 1052 -30.30 -16.05 5.03
CA ASN A 1052 -29.64 -16.12 6.33
C ASN A 1052 -28.86 -17.44 6.47
N ILE A 1053 -27.59 -17.34 6.85
CA ILE A 1053 -26.74 -18.48 7.24
C ILE A 1053 -26.46 -18.45 8.74
N TYR A 1054 -26.17 -19.60 9.33
CA TYR A 1054 -25.88 -19.75 10.75
C TYR A 1054 -24.53 -20.43 10.96
N SER A 1055 -23.72 -19.86 11.85
CA SER A 1055 -22.49 -20.52 12.33
C SER A 1055 -22.78 -21.71 13.23
N ASN A 1056 -21.79 -22.55 13.47
CA ASN A 1056 -21.86 -23.68 14.41
C ASN A 1056 -22.23 -23.25 15.84
N LYS A 1057 -21.98 -21.97 16.20
CA LYS A 1057 -22.38 -21.37 17.49
C LYS A 1057 -23.80 -20.77 17.47
N GLY A 1058 -24.57 -20.97 16.40
CA GLY A 1058 -25.93 -20.46 16.23
C GLY A 1058 -26.04 -18.96 15.90
N ARG A 1059 -24.92 -18.25 15.67
CA ARG A 1059 -24.94 -16.83 15.23
C ARG A 1059 -25.38 -16.71 13.78
N ARG A 1060 -26.26 -15.74 13.50
CA ARG A 1060 -26.84 -15.44 12.18
C ARG A 1060 -26.00 -14.43 11.40
N TYR A 1061 -25.77 -14.71 10.12
CA TYR A 1061 -25.15 -13.82 9.15
C TYR A 1061 -26.02 -13.72 7.89
N ARG A 1062 -25.88 -12.62 7.15
CA ARG A 1062 -26.47 -12.50 5.82
C ARG A 1062 -25.54 -13.15 4.79
N ALA A 1063 -26.12 -13.78 3.80
CA ALA A 1063 -25.41 -14.35 2.65
C ALA A 1063 -26.19 -14.12 1.36
N LEU A 1064 -25.48 -14.18 0.24
CA LEU A 1064 -26.05 -14.14 -1.11
C LEU A 1064 -26.02 -15.55 -1.69
N MET A 1065 -27.18 -16.13 -1.97
CA MET A 1065 -27.29 -17.44 -2.63
C MET A 1065 -27.46 -17.24 -4.13
N VAL A 1066 -26.46 -17.66 -4.92
CA VAL A 1066 -26.45 -17.55 -6.37
C VAL A 1066 -27.19 -18.74 -6.99
N LEU A 1067 -28.25 -18.48 -7.73
CA LEU A 1067 -29.13 -19.50 -8.33
C LEU A 1067 -28.69 -19.86 -9.76
N ASP A 1068 -28.35 -18.87 -10.57
CA ASP A 1068 -27.85 -19.05 -11.94
C ASP A 1068 -26.95 -17.86 -12.34
N ALA A 1069 -26.16 -17.99 -13.40
CA ALA A 1069 -25.20 -16.98 -13.83
C ALA A 1069 -25.08 -16.94 -15.37
N ALA A 1070 -24.92 -15.73 -15.91
CA ALA A 1070 -24.66 -15.53 -17.34
C ALA A 1070 -23.20 -15.20 -17.62
N PHE A 1071 -22.56 -14.41 -16.75
CA PHE A 1071 -21.15 -14.07 -16.83
C PHE A 1071 -20.46 -14.30 -15.48
N ILE A 1072 -19.26 -14.89 -15.51
CA ILE A 1072 -18.37 -15.00 -14.34
C ILE A 1072 -16.99 -14.50 -14.74
N TYR A 1073 -16.53 -13.42 -14.10
CA TYR A 1073 -15.27 -12.75 -14.42
C TYR A 1073 -15.08 -12.45 -15.92
N GLY A 1074 -16.16 -12.01 -16.58
CA GLY A 1074 -16.20 -11.72 -18.02
C GLY A 1074 -16.28 -12.92 -18.96
N ILE A 1075 -16.23 -14.15 -18.44
CA ILE A 1075 -16.44 -15.38 -19.21
C ILE A 1075 -17.94 -15.53 -19.47
N ASP A 1076 -18.32 -15.66 -20.74
CA ASP A 1076 -19.71 -15.92 -21.14
C ASP A 1076 -20.04 -17.41 -20.95
N ILE A 1077 -20.98 -17.68 -20.05
CA ILE A 1077 -21.47 -19.04 -19.75
C ILE A 1077 -22.96 -19.20 -20.07
N GLN A 1078 -23.59 -18.22 -20.72
CA GLN A 1078 -25.05 -18.20 -20.92
C GLN A 1078 -25.59 -19.35 -21.78
N HIS A 1079 -24.73 -19.87 -22.68
CA HIS A 1079 -25.06 -20.93 -23.63
C HIS A 1079 -24.85 -22.34 -23.07
N LEU A 1080 -24.14 -22.48 -21.94
CA LEU A 1080 -23.87 -23.77 -21.32
C LEU A 1080 -25.15 -24.37 -20.72
N SER A 1081 -25.16 -25.69 -20.51
CA SER A 1081 -26.25 -26.36 -19.79
C SER A 1081 -26.36 -25.89 -18.34
N LEU A 1082 -27.54 -26.04 -17.72
CA LEU A 1082 -27.74 -25.64 -16.32
C LEU A 1082 -26.72 -26.31 -15.38
N ALA A 1083 -26.41 -27.59 -15.59
CA ALA A 1083 -25.48 -28.33 -14.74
C ALA A 1083 -24.06 -27.75 -14.83
N GLU A 1084 -23.61 -27.38 -16.04
CA GLU A 1084 -22.31 -26.73 -16.25
C GLU A 1084 -22.28 -25.33 -15.62
N ARG A 1085 -23.32 -24.51 -15.81
CA ARG A 1085 -23.40 -23.18 -15.17
C ARG A 1085 -23.37 -23.26 -13.65
N VAL A 1086 -24.09 -24.21 -13.06
CA VAL A 1086 -24.06 -24.47 -11.62
C VAL A 1086 -22.68 -24.93 -11.15
N ALA A 1087 -21.98 -25.76 -11.93
CA ALA A 1087 -20.61 -26.15 -11.62
C ALA A 1087 -19.67 -24.93 -11.57
N HIS A 1088 -19.81 -23.97 -12.50
CA HIS A 1088 -19.05 -22.72 -12.46
C HIS A 1088 -19.38 -21.85 -11.24
N ILE A 1089 -20.67 -21.74 -10.88
CA ILE A 1089 -21.11 -21.01 -9.69
C ILE A 1089 -20.52 -21.66 -8.43
N LYS A 1090 -20.54 -22.99 -8.34
CA LYS A 1090 -19.95 -23.74 -7.23
C LYS A 1090 -18.46 -23.43 -7.09
N VAL A 1091 -17.70 -23.46 -8.19
CA VAL A 1091 -16.26 -23.11 -8.18
C VAL A 1091 -16.04 -21.67 -7.71
N LEU A 1092 -16.85 -20.71 -8.17
CA LEU A 1092 -16.77 -19.32 -7.74
C LEU A 1092 -17.02 -19.18 -6.23
N CYS A 1093 -18.14 -19.71 -5.73
CA CYS A 1093 -18.52 -19.63 -4.32
C CYS A 1093 -17.51 -20.34 -3.42
N ASP A 1094 -17.04 -21.53 -3.81
CA ASP A 1094 -16.00 -22.27 -3.09
C ASP A 1094 -14.69 -21.47 -3.05
N THR A 1095 -14.34 -20.74 -4.12
CA THR A 1095 -13.12 -19.92 -4.16
C THR A 1095 -13.20 -18.75 -3.17
N LEU A 1096 -14.37 -18.12 -3.07
CA LEU A 1096 -14.64 -16.96 -2.22
C LEU A 1096 -14.92 -17.29 -0.74
N ASP A 1097 -15.14 -18.56 -0.38
CA ASP A 1097 -15.45 -18.97 1.00
C ASP A 1097 -14.21 -19.01 1.91
N PHE A 1098 -13.88 -17.87 2.51
CA PHE A 1098 -12.87 -17.77 3.56
C PHE A 1098 -13.51 -18.02 4.96
N PRO A 1099 -12.94 -18.91 5.80
CA PRO A 1099 -13.53 -19.27 7.11
C PRO A 1099 -13.63 -18.10 8.10
N GLU A 1100 -12.62 -17.22 8.13
CA GLU A 1100 -12.46 -16.16 9.14
C GLU A 1100 -13.23 -14.86 8.82
N THR A 1101 -13.91 -14.78 7.68
CA THR A 1101 -14.53 -13.53 7.21
C THR A 1101 -15.84 -13.18 7.93
N GLU A 1102 -15.91 -11.98 8.50
CA GLU A 1102 -17.15 -11.40 9.07
C GLU A 1102 -18.08 -10.76 8.01
N GLY A 1103 -17.69 -10.78 6.73
CA GLY A 1103 -18.45 -10.21 5.61
C GLY A 1103 -19.65 -11.05 5.15
N THR A 1104 -20.45 -10.50 4.23
CA THR A 1104 -21.55 -11.24 3.60
C THR A 1104 -20.99 -12.33 2.69
N LYS A 1105 -21.28 -13.59 3.00
CA LYS A 1105 -20.78 -14.73 2.22
C LYS A 1105 -21.60 -14.97 0.95
N VAL A 1106 -20.94 -15.52 -0.07
CA VAL A 1106 -21.58 -15.92 -1.31
C VAL A 1106 -21.66 -17.44 -1.32
N ILE A 1107 -22.87 -17.98 -1.46
CA ILE A 1107 -23.15 -19.42 -1.39
C ILE A 1107 -23.92 -19.86 -2.64
N TYR A 1108 -24.01 -21.17 -2.84
CA TYR A 1108 -24.81 -21.79 -3.90
C TYR A 1108 -25.81 -22.77 -3.28
N PRO A 1109 -26.98 -23.00 -3.91
CA PRO A 1109 -27.97 -23.94 -3.39
C PRO A 1109 -27.49 -25.39 -3.57
N PRO A 1110 -27.78 -26.30 -2.61
CA PRO A 1110 -27.72 -27.72 -2.88
C PRO A 1110 -28.61 -28.07 -4.06
N SER A 1111 -28.04 -28.71 -5.08
CA SER A 1111 -28.68 -28.97 -6.36
C SER A 1111 -28.43 -30.37 -6.87
N GLY A 1112 -29.41 -30.97 -7.53
CA GLY A 1112 -29.25 -32.27 -8.19
C GLY A 1112 -30.48 -32.68 -8.99
N PRO A 1113 -30.44 -33.84 -9.66
CA PRO A 1113 -31.62 -34.44 -10.27
C PRO A 1113 -32.75 -34.60 -9.24
N LEU A 1114 -33.99 -34.32 -9.63
CA LEU A 1114 -35.13 -34.39 -8.71
C LEU A 1114 -35.30 -35.78 -8.07
N ILE A 1115 -34.89 -36.84 -8.78
CA ILE A 1115 -35.01 -38.22 -8.31
C ILE A 1115 -34.16 -38.52 -7.07
N THR A 1116 -33.05 -37.81 -6.86
CA THR A 1116 -32.15 -38.00 -5.70
C THR A 1116 -32.46 -37.06 -4.54
N MET A 1117 -33.32 -36.05 -4.75
CA MET A 1117 -33.69 -35.08 -3.71
C MET A 1117 -34.39 -35.68 -2.48
N PRO A 1118 -35.29 -36.67 -2.59
CA PRO A 1118 -35.93 -37.25 -1.42
C PRO A 1118 -34.93 -37.81 -0.41
N GLU A 1119 -33.84 -38.42 -0.88
CA GLU A 1119 -32.77 -38.94 -0.04
C GLU A 1119 -32.01 -37.80 0.66
N PHE A 1120 -31.67 -36.74 -0.07
CA PHE A 1120 -31.02 -35.54 0.48
C PHE A 1120 -31.88 -34.89 1.58
N ILE A 1121 -33.18 -34.71 1.33
CA ILE A 1121 -34.11 -34.06 2.27
C ILE A 1121 -34.30 -34.90 3.53
N ASN A 1122 -34.40 -36.22 3.40
CA ASN A 1122 -34.49 -37.13 4.55
C ASN A 1122 -33.20 -37.15 5.38
N GLY A 1123 -32.04 -36.84 4.78
CA GLY A 1123 -30.74 -36.78 5.46
C GLY A 1123 -30.44 -35.49 6.20
N LEU A 1124 -31.34 -34.48 6.15
CA LEU A 1124 -31.15 -33.20 6.83
C LEU A 1124 -31.21 -33.35 8.35
N LYS A 1125 -30.28 -32.70 9.06
CA LYS A 1125 -30.21 -32.75 10.52
C LYS A 1125 -30.97 -31.58 11.14
N GLU A 1126 -31.64 -31.85 12.25
CA GLU A 1126 -32.26 -30.81 13.07
C GLU A 1126 -31.20 -30.19 13.99
N LEU A 1127 -31.00 -28.88 13.87
CA LEU A 1127 -29.99 -28.15 14.63
C LEU A 1127 -30.62 -26.92 15.30
N PRO A 1128 -30.29 -26.63 16.57
CA PRO A 1128 -30.74 -25.42 17.24
C PRO A 1128 -29.98 -24.19 16.72
N CYS A 1129 -30.68 -23.08 16.54
CA CYS A 1129 -30.06 -21.79 16.21
C CYS A 1129 -30.77 -20.64 16.94
N LYS A 1130 -30.24 -19.41 16.80
CA LYS A 1130 -30.81 -18.24 17.48
C LYS A 1130 -32.29 -17.98 17.13
N ASP A 1131 -32.68 -18.22 15.88
CA ASP A 1131 -34.04 -17.95 15.40
C ASP A 1131 -34.98 -19.15 15.65
N TYR A 1132 -34.43 -20.36 15.81
CA TYR A 1132 -35.16 -21.59 16.12
C TYR A 1132 -34.50 -22.33 17.30
N PRO A 1133 -34.77 -21.91 18.56
CA PRO A 1133 -34.12 -22.45 19.74
C PRO A 1133 -34.50 -23.91 20.03
N ASN A 1134 -35.65 -24.38 19.55
CA ASN A 1134 -36.12 -25.77 19.72
C ASN A 1134 -35.57 -26.74 18.67
N GLY A 1135 -34.69 -26.28 17.78
CA GLY A 1135 -34.27 -27.05 16.61
C GLY A 1135 -35.06 -26.68 15.36
N HIS A 1136 -34.39 -26.73 14.22
CA HIS A 1136 -35.02 -26.67 12.90
C HIS A 1136 -34.17 -27.51 11.93
N VAL A 1137 -34.81 -28.08 10.91
CA VAL A 1137 -34.11 -28.82 9.85
C VAL A 1137 -33.19 -27.86 9.09
N MET A 1138 -31.92 -28.23 8.92
CA MET A 1138 -30.88 -27.38 8.33
C MET A 1138 -30.01 -28.19 7.35
N PHE A 1139 -29.54 -27.53 6.30
CA PHE A 1139 -28.53 -28.08 5.38
C PHE A 1139 -27.21 -27.32 5.51
N GLN A 1140 -26.10 -27.97 5.19
CA GLN A 1140 -24.78 -27.32 5.16
C GLN A 1140 -24.67 -26.41 3.93
N ALA A 1141 -24.42 -25.12 4.18
CA ALA A 1141 -24.38 -24.07 3.16
C ALA A 1141 -22.98 -23.82 2.61
N THR A 1142 -21.93 -24.16 3.36
CA THR A 1142 -20.52 -23.86 3.04
C THR A 1142 -19.60 -24.97 3.49
N LYS A 1143 -18.41 -25.08 2.89
CA LYS A 1143 -17.37 -26.01 3.36
C LYS A 1143 -16.92 -25.70 4.78
N SER A 1144 -16.93 -24.43 5.18
CA SER A 1144 -16.60 -24.00 6.55
C SER A 1144 -17.64 -24.41 7.62
N GLY A 1145 -18.65 -25.21 7.28
CA GLY A 1145 -19.60 -25.80 8.23
C GLY A 1145 -20.83 -24.95 8.58
N MET A 1146 -21.01 -23.73 8.03
CA MET A 1146 -22.23 -22.96 8.28
C MET A 1146 -23.45 -23.62 7.63
N THR A 1147 -24.61 -23.37 8.24
CA THR A 1147 -25.86 -24.02 7.89
C THR A 1147 -26.94 -23.03 7.45
N CYS A 1148 -27.91 -23.52 6.68
CA CYS A 1148 -29.07 -22.77 6.19
C CYS A 1148 -30.36 -23.52 6.49
N ALA A 1149 -31.42 -22.76 6.79
CA ALA A 1149 -32.76 -23.31 6.93
C ALA A 1149 -33.43 -23.39 5.55
N PRO A 1150 -33.95 -24.54 5.10
CA PRO A 1150 -34.68 -24.63 3.84
C PRO A 1150 -36.04 -23.93 3.97
N LYS A 1151 -36.41 -23.17 2.93
CA LYS A 1151 -37.70 -22.44 2.83
C LYS A 1151 -38.48 -22.75 1.53
N GLY A 1152 -37.84 -23.40 0.56
CA GLY A 1152 -38.54 -23.91 -0.63
C GLY A 1152 -37.63 -24.75 -1.53
N LEU A 1153 -38.24 -25.34 -2.55
CA LEU A 1153 -37.57 -26.10 -3.61
C LEU A 1153 -37.83 -25.41 -4.95
N LEU A 1154 -36.78 -25.04 -5.68
CA LEU A 1154 -36.89 -24.55 -7.05
C LEU A 1154 -36.72 -25.72 -8.01
N LEU A 1155 -37.79 -26.07 -8.73
CA LEU A 1155 -37.78 -27.07 -9.78
C LEU A 1155 -37.40 -26.42 -11.10
N VAL A 1156 -36.45 -27.04 -11.79
CA VAL A 1156 -35.88 -26.53 -13.03
C VAL A 1156 -36.02 -27.59 -14.11
N ARG A 1157 -36.53 -27.19 -15.27
CA ARG A 1157 -36.51 -28.05 -16.46
C ARG A 1157 -35.27 -27.68 -17.29
N PRO A 1158 -34.24 -28.54 -17.37
CA PRO A 1158 -33.00 -28.24 -18.08
C PRO A 1158 -33.12 -28.40 -19.60
N PHE A 1159 -34.11 -29.16 -20.10
CA PHE A 1159 -34.25 -29.50 -21.52
C PHE A 1159 -35.48 -28.85 -22.17
N SER A 1160 -35.35 -28.46 -23.45
CA SER A 1160 -36.45 -27.94 -24.25
C SER A 1160 -37.52 -29.01 -24.50
N ALA A 1161 -38.80 -28.65 -24.35
CA ALA A 1161 -39.89 -29.49 -24.87
C ALA A 1161 -39.71 -29.71 -26.39
N PRO A 1162 -40.01 -30.90 -26.94
CA PRO A 1162 -40.67 -32.08 -26.33
C PRO A 1162 -39.71 -33.09 -25.68
N TRP A 1163 -38.42 -32.77 -25.53
CA TRP A 1163 -37.43 -33.72 -25.00
C TRP A 1163 -37.66 -34.01 -23.50
N THR A 1164 -37.50 -35.28 -23.14
CA THR A 1164 -37.55 -35.77 -21.76
C THR A 1164 -36.43 -36.76 -21.48
N MET A 1165 -35.89 -36.69 -20.27
CA MET A 1165 -34.90 -37.62 -19.74
C MET A 1165 -35.62 -38.73 -18.96
N GLY A 1166 -35.18 -39.98 -19.16
CA GLY A 1166 -35.65 -41.16 -18.44
C GLY A 1166 -34.51 -42.12 -18.14
N VAL A 1167 -34.77 -43.10 -17.28
CA VAL A 1167 -33.81 -44.18 -16.96
C VAL A 1167 -34.35 -45.48 -17.56
N SER A 1168 -33.53 -46.18 -18.33
CA SER A 1168 -33.91 -47.42 -18.99
C SER A 1168 -34.04 -48.54 -17.96
N ARG A 1169 -35.20 -49.21 -17.92
CA ARG A 1169 -35.46 -50.34 -17.00
C ARG A 1169 -34.58 -51.56 -17.27
N SER A 1170 -34.16 -51.77 -18.52
CA SER A 1170 -33.35 -52.93 -18.91
C SER A 1170 -31.85 -52.71 -18.73
N THR A 1171 -31.36 -51.47 -18.86
CA THR A 1171 -29.91 -51.17 -18.81
C THR A 1171 -29.49 -50.33 -17.61
N GLY A 1172 -30.45 -49.72 -16.89
CA GLY A 1172 -30.18 -48.74 -15.84
C GLY A 1172 -29.58 -47.42 -16.34
N LYS A 1173 -29.36 -47.26 -17.64
CA LYS A 1173 -28.74 -46.07 -18.23
C LYS A 1173 -29.75 -44.97 -18.49
N VAL A 1174 -29.33 -43.73 -18.33
CA VAL A 1174 -30.10 -42.54 -18.68
C VAL A 1174 -30.24 -42.45 -20.21
N TYR A 1175 -31.45 -42.21 -20.69
CA TYR A 1175 -31.74 -41.96 -22.11
C TYR A 1175 -32.58 -40.69 -22.27
N TYR A 1176 -32.46 -40.08 -23.45
CA TYR A 1176 -33.20 -38.91 -23.87
C TYR A 1176 -34.22 -39.34 -24.91
N SER A 1177 -35.48 -38.96 -24.72
CA SER A 1177 -36.56 -39.30 -25.64
C SER A 1177 -37.26 -38.04 -26.15
N ASN A 1178 -37.51 -38.00 -27.45
CA ASN A 1178 -38.32 -36.98 -28.10
C ASN A 1178 -39.72 -37.54 -28.35
N ALA A 1179 -40.74 -36.92 -27.74
CA ALA A 1179 -42.13 -37.39 -27.87
C ALA A 1179 -42.69 -37.20 -29.29
N ASP A 1180 -42.24 -36.19 -30.02
CA ASP A 1180 -42.78 -35.84 -31.34
C ASP A 1180 -42.19 -36.73 -32.45
N HIS A 1181 -40.91 -37.09 -32.34
CA HIS A 1181 -40.22 -37.94 -33.32
C HIS A 1181 -40.13 -39.42 -32.93
N GLN A 1182 -40.59 -39.78 -31.72
CA GLN A 1182 -40.47 -41.14 -31.15
C GLN A 1182 -39.04 -41.71 -31.15
N THR A 1183 -38.03 -40.84 -31.13
CA THR A 1183 -36.62 -41.23 -31.10
C THR A 1183 -36.07 -41.21 -29.67
N SER A 1184 -35.25 -42.21 -29.32
CA SER A 1184 -34.54 -42.27 -28.05
C SER A 1184 -33.03 -42.45 -28.24
N THR A 1185 -32.21 -41.63 -27.56
CA THR A 1185 -30.75 -41.67 -27.63
C THR A 1185 -30.15 -41.78 -26.22
N TYR A 1186 -28.97 -42.39 -26.09
CA TYR A 1186 -28.23 -42.43 -24.82
C TYR A 1186 -27.26 -41.24 -24.66
N GLU A 1187 -26.95 -40.56 -25.76
CA GLU A 1187 -26.16 -39.32 -25.77
C GLU A 1187 -27.08 -38.10 -25.76
N VAL A 1188 -26.63 -37.04 -25.09
CA VAL A 1188 -27.32 -35.74 -25.04
C VAL A 1188 -27.21 -35.10 -26.43
N PRO A 1189 -28.33 -34.87 -27.15
CA PRO A 1189 -28.28 -34.15 -28.41
C PRO A 1189 -27.84 -32.70 -28.19
N SER A 1190 -27.06 -32.13 -29.11
CA SER A 1190 -26.40 -30.82 -28.93
C SER A 1190 -27.36 -29.65 -28.68
N ASP A 1191 -28.62 -29.75 -29.12
CA ASP A 1191 -29.54 -28.61 -29.21
C ASP A 1191 -30.65 -28.63 -28.13
N ILE A 1192 -30.64 -29.59 -27.21
CA ILE A 1192 -31.75 -29.77 -26.25
C ILE A 1192 -31.59 -28.95 -24.96
N CYS A 1193 -30.38 -28.51 -24.64
CA CYS A 1193 -30.08 -27.79 -23.40
C CYS A 1193 -30.61 -26.35 -23.46
N LEU A 1194 -31.35 -25.92 -22.43
CA LEU A 1194 -31.89 -24.57 -22.40
C LEU A 1194 -30.81 -23.55 -21.97
N PRO A 1195 -30.57 -22.50 -22.78
CA PRO A 1195 -29.69 -21.40 -22.39
C PRO A 1195 -30.30 -20.61 -21.23
N PHE A 1196 -29.51 -19.72 -20.63
CA PHE A 1196 -29.88 -18.88 -19.49
C PHE A 1196 -31.32 -18.32 -19.64
N SER A 1197 -31.62 -17.43 -20.59
CA SER A 1197 -32.97 -16.84 -20.70
C SER A 1197 -34.15 -17.81 -20.86
N LYS A 1198 -33.93 -19.03 -21.37
CA LYS A 1198 -35.02 -19.98 -21.66
C LYS A 1198 -35.27 -20.99 -20.53
N THR A 1199 -34.34 -21.14 -19.58
CA THR A 1199 -34.53 -22.07 -18.45
C THR A 1199 -35.70 -21.59 -17.57
N LYS A 1200 -36.69 -22.44 -17.31
CA LYS A 1200 -37.84 -22.09 -16.43
C LYS A 1200 -37.67 -22.66 -15.03
N PHE A 1201 -38.06 -21.88 -14.03
CA PHE A 1201 -38.02 -22.23 -12.60
C PHE A 1201 -39.44 -22.20 -12.04
N TYR A 1202 -39.79 -23.19 -11.23
CA TYR A 1202 -41.06 -23.28 -10.50
C TYR A 1202 -40.76 -23.42 -9.01
N LEU A 1203 -41.50 -22.71 -8.16
CA LEU A 1203 -41.32 -22.75 -6.71
C LEU A 1203 -42.28 -23.78 -6.08
N VAL A 1204 -41.75 -24.65 -5.22
CA VAL A 1204 -42.53 -25.47 -4.29
C VAL A 1204 -42.18 -25.00 -2.88
N PRO A 1205 -43.06 -24.27 -2.18
CA PRO A 1205 -42.74 -23.70 -0.88
C PRO A 1205 -42.65 -24.78 0.20
N TRP A 1206 -41.79 -24.57 1.21
CA TRP A 1206 -41.61 -25.53 2.31
C TRP A 1206 -42.84 -25.61 3.22
N THR A 1207 -43.53 -24.47 3.37
CA THR A 1207 -44.82 -24.31 4.03
C THR A 1207 -45.73 -23.55 3.09
N PRO A 1208 -47.01 -23.96 2.91
CA PRO A 1208 -47.90 -23.31 1.95
C PRO A 1208 -48.21 -21.87 2.38
N GLU A 1209 -48.12 -20.92 1.44
CA GLU A 1209 -48.45 -19.50 1.68
C GLU A 1209 -49.95 -19.22 1.46
N HIS A 1210 -50.59 -19.95 0.53
CA HIS A 1210 -52.02 -19.84 0.22
C HIS A 1210 -52.74 -21.19 0.24
N ASP A 1211 -54.06 -21.14 0.44
CA ASP A 1211 -54.93 -22.33 0.44
C ASP A 1211 -54.97 -22.96 -0.96
N GLY A 1212 -54.44 -24.18 -1.10
CA GLY A 1212 -54.33 -24.92 -2.36
C GLY A 1212 -52.93 -24.94 -3.01
N ASP A 1213 -51.93 -24.29 -2.41
CA ASP A 1213 -50.53 -24.42 -2.83
C ASP A 1213 -49.94 -25.78 -2.47
N LEU A 1214 -49.08 -26.30 -3.34
CA LEU A 1214 -48.41 -27.57 -3.11
C LEU A 1214 -47.17 -27.37 -2.23
N ASP A 1215 -47.19 -27.90 -1.01
CA ASP A 1215 -46.02 -27.87 -0.13
C ASP A 1215 -45.00 -28.99 -0.47
N VAL A 1216 -43.75 -28.84 0.00
CA VAL A 1216 -42.68 -29.83 -0.24
C VAL A 1216 -43.06 -31.22 0.28
N LYS A 1217 -43.80 -31.33 1.39
CA LYS A 1217 -44.15 -32.63 1.99
C LYS A 1217 -45.17 -33.38 1.11
N GLN A 1218 -46.20 -32.69 0.66
CA GLN A 1218 -47.23 -33.18 -0.26
C GLN A 1218 -46.61 -33.52 -1.63
N PHE A 1219 -45.72 -32.67 -2.13
CA PHE A 1219 -45.01 -32.93 -3.39
C PHE A 1219 -44.13 -34.19 -3.33
N LEU A 1220 -43.38 -34.38 -2.24
CA LEU A 1220 -42.56 -35.58 -2.05
C LEU A 1220 -43.41 -36.84 -1.86
N MET A 1221 -44.56 -36.75 -1.18
CA MET A 1221 -45.51 -37.86 -1.10
C MET A 1221 -46.07 -38.22 -2.47
N TRP A 1222 -46.45 -37.24 -3.27
CA TRP A 1222 -46.90 -37.45 -4.65
C TRP A 1222 -45.82 -38.10 -5.53
N LEU A 1223 -44.58 -37.64 -5.43
CA LEU A 1223 -43.42 -38.22 -6.13
C LEU A 1223 -43.21 -39.71 -5.83
N ARG A 1224 -43.46 -40.14 -4.59
CA ARG A 1224 -43.37 -41.56 -4.19
C ARG A 1224 -44.51 -42.42 -4.73
N MET A 1225 -45.65 -41.82 -5.08
CA MET A 1225 -46.82 -42.51 -5.63
C MET A 1225 -46.75 -42.70 -7.14
N LEU A 1226 -45.82 -42.03 -7.83
CA LEU A 1226 -45.56 -42.26 -9.25
C LEU A 1226 -44.92 -43.66 -9.44
N PRO A 1227 -45.40 -44.46 -10.42
CA PRO A 1227 -44.75 -45.73 -10.75
C PRO A 1227 -43.31 -45.46 -11.22
N GLN A 1228 -42.33 -46.08 -10.55
CA GLN A 1228 -40.90 -45.95 -10.85
C GLN A 1228 -40.53 -46.27 -12.30
#